data_AF-A0A1U7UAM7-F1
#
_entry.id   AF-A0A1U7UAM7-F1
#
_cell.length_a   1.000
_cell.length_b   1.000
_cell.length_c   1.000
_cell.angle_alpha   90.00
_cell.angle_beta   90.00
_cell.angle_gamma   90.00
#
_symmetry.space_group_name_H-M   'P 1'
#
loop_
_entity.id
_entity.type
_entity.pdbx_description
1 polymer ?
#
loop_
_entity_poly.entity_id
_entity_poly.type
_entity_poly.pdbx_seq_one_letter_code
_entity_poly.pdbx_strand_id
1 'polypeptide(L)'
;MFVDISGFTAMTEKFSTAVYMGRGAEQLVEILNYHISAIVEKVLIFGGDILKFAGDALLALWKVERKQLKNVITVVVKCSLEIHGLFEAGGSKEGLDIGVKIGVAAGHISILVFGDETRNFFLVTGQTVDDVRHAQGMAQMNDVILSQNCWQLCDRSMIEIERIPGQRAAKLSFLKLPSSFKFDKFFTRCMAFMEHYPSGDHKNLLRLACTLKSTPELELSLQKYVMENILKQIGDKHLRGYLSELRPVTIVFVNLMFKEQNKTEVIGSVIHDTCVHINSVLKVFHGQINKVFMFDKGCSFLCVFGFPGEKAPDEVAHALESAVDIFDFCSQVHKIHTVSIGVTRGTVFCGIVGHTVRHEYTVIGQKVNIAARMMMCYPGIVTCDSVTYHDSKLPAYFFKELPKKFMKGVADSGPVYQCLDLHEKVMLRMAYSIRKRNELYPLLGRNKEIEYFICTMKEFFVYNQSRVLVYEASPGYGKSQVLMKIKCLAQGDKRRTAAIELKKSSFRHTFYAIQMLMAGVLGLGTCKHYKERQATLHNKIHTLMDEKLHCLLNDIFYVQFPMTWEISKMSPSRKQTELETLFMRILEQTATEESIIFIIDEAQFVDLTSWAFMEKLIQNVPIIIVMSLSPFVDIPCAAASAIMKNRITTYITLGAIQPKDIRDMVCLNLDVSSIPKELDMYLVEGSCGIPFYCKELLQNLEHHKVLVFRQMKSKEKTNTTWNSLFTDFVMPTEKLESTASQDSEEKTKEVCHLASGVRLKNLSPPSSLK
;
A
#
# COMPACT_ATOMS: atom_id res chain seq x y z
N MET A 1 -30.90 5.49 -11.99
CA MET A 1 -30.61 6.81 -11.41
C MET A 1 -29.21 6.74 -10.82
N PHE A 2 -28.37 7.71 -11.09
CA PHE A 2 -27.06 7.88 -10.44
C PHE A 2 -27.07 9.23 -9.74
N VAL A 3 -26.91 9.23 -8.42
CA VAL A 3 -26.94 10.43 -7.58
C VAL A 3 -25.54 10.64 -7.04
N ASP A 4 -24.92 11.76 -7.39
CA ASP A 4 -23.64 12.18 -6.86
C ASP A 4 -23.87 13.30 -5.84
N ILE A 5 -23.38 13.11 -4.63
CA ILE A 5 -23.63 14.01 -3.51
C ILE A 5 -22.43 14.95 -3.39
N SER A 6 -22.58 16.14 -3.94
CA SER A 6 -21.52 17.14 -3.97
C SER A 6 -21.33 17.78 -2.59
N GLY A 7 -20.06 17.96 -2.18
CA GLY A 7 -19.69 18.66 -0.93
C GLY A 7 -19.23 17.75 0.22
N PHE A 8 -19.54 16.44 0.19
CA PHE A 8 -19.16 15.52 1.28
C PHE A 8 -17.68 15.16 1.30
N THR A 9 -17.06 15.00 0.13
CA THR A 9 -15.60 14.79 0.06
C THR A 9 -14.85 15.94 0.75
N ALA A 10 -15.28 17.20 0.57
CA ALA A 10 -14.68 18.35 1.24
C ALA A 10 -14.88 18.31 2.78
N MET A 11 -15.99 17.72 3.26
CA MET A 11 -16.19 17.50 4.68
C MET A 11 -15.18 16.51 5.26
N THR A 12 -14.81 15.44 4.55
CA THR A 12 -13.79 14.50 5.06
C THR A 12 -12.46 15.19 5.37
N GLU A 13 -12.06 16.19 4.58
CA GLU A 13 -10.86 17.00 4.85
C GLU A 13 -11.05 17.88 6.10
N LYS A 14 -12.19 18.56 6.23
CA LYS A 14 -12.52 19.37 7.41
C LYS A 14 -12.46 18.53 8.69
N PHE A 15 -13.12 17.36 8.71
CA PHE A 15 -13.16 16.46 9.87
C PHE A 15 -11.83 15.75 10.16
N SER A 16 -10.87 15.76 9.22
CA SER A 16 -9.52 15.23 9.44
C SER A 16 -8.59 16.17 10.23
N THR A 17 -9.00 17.44 10.47
CA THR A 17 -8.20 18.41 11.23
C THR A 17 -8.32 18.23 12.74
N ALA A 18 -7.27 18.61 13.48
CA ALA A 18 -7.12 18.44 14.94
C ALA A 18 -8.21 19.11 15.81
N VAL A 19 -9.10 19.90 15.20
CA VAL A 19 -10.21 20.61 15.86
C VAL A 19 -11.20 19.65 16.52
N TYR A 20 -11.32 18.42 16.03
CA TYR A 20 -12.37 17.47 16.44
C TYR A 20 -11.97 16.51 17.56
N MET A 21 -10.85 16.75 18.27
CA MET A 21 -10.43 15.98 19.47
C MET A 21 -10.47 14.45 19.30
N GLY A 22 -10.15 13.94 18.10
CA GLY A 22 -10.16 12.51 17.79
C GLY A 22 -11.54 11.89 17.50
N ARG A 23 -12.63 12.66 17.48
CA ARG A 23 -14.00 12.19 17.11
C ARG A 23 -14.42 12.53 15.66
N GLY A 24 -13.46 12.85 14.81
CA GLY A 24 -13.74 13.28 13.43
C GLY A 24 -14.42 12.20 12.58
N ALA A 25 -14.12 10.93 12.84
CA ALA A 25 -14.71 9.81 12.11
C ALA A 25 -16.19 9.60 12.47
N GLU A 26 -16.52 9.69 13.75
CA GLU A 26 -17.85 9.49 14.30
C GLU A 26 -18.81 10.59 13.85
N GLN A 27 -18.38 11.85 13.88
CA GLN A 27 -19.20 12.96 13.40
C GLN A 27 -19.42 12.91 11.90
N LEU A 28 -18.37 12.55 11.14
CA LEU A 28 -18.47 12.42 9.69
C LEU A 28 -19.47 11.33 9.30
N VAL A 29 -19.41 10.15 9.92
CA VAL A 29 -20.35 9.06 9.60
C VAL A 29 -21.78 9.41 9.99
N GLU A 30 -21.99 10.15 11.09
CA GLU A 30 -23.32 10.57 11.54
C GLU A 30 -23.96 11.54 10.53
N ILE A 31 -23.25 12.59 10.13
CA ILE A 31 -23.73 13.57 9.15
C ILE A 31 -23.94 12.92 7.78
N LEU A 32 -22.98 12.10 7.34
CA LEU A 32 -23.05 11.38 6.07
C LEU A 32 -24.26 10.44 6.03
N ASN A 33 -24.46 9.64 7.07
CA ASN A 33 -25.60 8.74 7.14
C ASN A 33 -26.91 9.47 7.30
N TYR A 34 -26.96 10.61 7.98
CA TYR A 34 -28.18 11.44 8.07
C TYR A 34 -28.68 11.86 6.68
N HIS A 35 -27.81 12.44 5.86
CA HIS A 35 -28.20 12.89 4.52
C HIS A 35 -28.43 11.74 3.55
N ILE A 36 -27.54 10.73 3.53
CA ILE A 36 -27.70 9.57 2.63
C ILE A 36 -28.95 8.77 3.00
N SER A 37 -29.28 8.64 4.28
CA SER A 37 -30.50 7.97 4.74
C SER A 37 -31.75 8.59 4.13
N ALA A 38 -31.85 9.92 4.11
CA ALA A 38 -32.99 10.61 3.51
C ALA A 38 -33.11 10.34 2.00
N ILE A 39 -31.98 10.30 1.27
CA ILE A 39 -31.99 9.94 -0.15
C ILE A 39 -32.41 8.48 -0.35
N VAL A 40 -31.86 7.58 0.46
CA VAL A 40 -32.16 6.15 0.41
C VAL A 40 -33.66 5.90 0.67
N GLU A 41 -34.23 6.54 1.68
CA GLU A 41 -35.67 6.47 1.96
C GLU A 41 -36.49 6.92 0.74
N LYS A 42 -36.16 8.06 0.13
CA LYS A 42 -36.85 8.52 -1.09
C LYS A 42 -36.76 7.51 -2.23
N VAL A 43 -35.57 6.96 -2.50
CA VAL A 43 -35.41 5.95 -3.55
C VAL A 43 -36.28 4.72 -3.28
N LEU A 44 -36.27 4.21 -2.05
CA LEU A 44 -37.02 3.01 -1.66
C LEU A 44 -38.54 3.23 -1.66
N ILE A 45 -39.02 4.38 -1.16
CA ILE A 45 -40.45 4.74 -1.17
C ILE A 45 -40.96 4.86 -2.61
N PHE A 46 -40.14 5.34 -3.54
CA PHE A 46 -40.48 5.39 -4.96
C PHE A 46 -40.26 4.06 -5.70
N GLY A 47 -39.98 2.98 -4.97
CA GLY A 47 -39.88 1.61 -5.48
C GLY A 47 -38.58 1.28 -6.21
N GLY A 48 -37.52 2.06 -5.97
CA GLY A 48 -36.20 1.80 -6.52
C GLY A 48 -35.39 0.83 -5.67
N ASP A 49 -34.48 0.11 -6.30
CA ASP A 49 -33.49 -0.73 -5.62
C ASP A 49 -32.10 -0.09 -5.69
N ILE A 50 -31.43 0.04 -4.54
CA ILE A 50 -30.11 0.65 -4.44
C ILE A 50 -29.07 -0.43 -4.68
N LEU A 51 -28.39 -0.34 -5.82
CA LEU A 51 -27.42 -1.32 -6.24
C LEU A 51 -26.10 -1.15 -5.49
N LYS A 52 -25.53 0.06 -5.48
CA LYS A 52 -24.21 0.34 -4.88
C LYS A 52 -24.11 1.75 -4.34
N PHE A 53 -23.28 1.90 -3.32
CA PHE A 53 -22.69 3.17 -2.91
C PHE A 53 -21.27 3.24 -3.49
N ALA A 54 -20.79 4.37 -3.97
CA ALA A 54 -19.42 4.49 -4.49
C ALA A 54 -18.88 5.88 -4.13
N GLY A 55 -18.06 5.94 -3.08
CA GLY A 55 -17.64 7.21 -2.50
C GLY A 55 -18.85 8.00 -1.98
N ASP A 56 -19.05 9.17 -2.54
CA ASP A 56 -20.18 10.09 -2.31
C ASP A 56 -21.33 9.94 -3.33
N ALA A 57 -21.33 8.88 -4.15
CA ALA A 57 -22.40 8.59 -5.09
C ALA A 57 -23.21 7.32 -4.76
N LEU A 58 -24.45 7.27 -5.24
CA LEU A 58 -25.31 6.08 -5.19
C LEU A 58 -25.87 5.74 -6.58
N LEU A 59 -26.00 4.44 -6.85
CA LEU A 59 -26.62 3.93 -8.07
C LEU A 59 -27.89 3.16 -7.71
N ALA A 60 -29.02 3.60 -8.25
CA ALA A 60 -30.34 3.00 -8.04
C ALA A 60 -30.97 2.53 -9.36
N LEU A 61 -31.71 1.43 -9.30
CA LEU A 61 -32.33 0.73 -10.42
C LEU A 61 -33.83 0.55 -10.19
N TRP A 62 -34.62 0.80 -11.24
CA TRP A 62 -36.02 0.39 -11.32
C TRP A 62 -36.15 -0.65 -12.43
N LYS A 63 -36.16 -1.93 -12.06
CA LYS A 63 -36.27 -3.04 -13.02
C LYS A 63 -37.73 -3.25 -13.38
N VAL A 64 -38.06 -3.02 -14.65
CA VAL A 64 -39.42 -3.26 -15.19
C VAL A 64 -39.35 -3.77 -16.62
N GLU A 65 -40.46 -4.33 -17.10
CA GLU A 65 -40.62 -4.67 -18.51
C GLU A 65 -40.55 -3.44 -19.41
N ARG A 66 -40.10 -3.63 -20.65
CA ARG A 66 -39.88 -2.56 -21.62
C ARG A 66 -41.11 -1.66 -21.84
N LYS A 67 -42.32 -2.24 -21.80
CA LYS A 67 -43.58 -1.50 -21.98
C LYS A 67 -43.86 -0.49 -20.87
N GLN A 68 -43.31 -0.71 -19.68
CA GLN A 68 -43.53 0.16 -18.50
C GLN A 68 -42.48 1.24 -18.32
N LEU A 69 -41.38 1.21 -19.10
CA LEU A 69 -40.29 2.18 -18.99
C LEU A 69 -40.80 3.63 -19.03
N LYS A 70 -41.73 3.94 -19.94
CA LYS A 70 -42.34 5.28 -20.08
C LYS A 70 -42.92 5.79 -18.75
N ASN A 71 -43.72 4.95 -18.09
CA ASN A 71 -44.39 5.31 -16.83
C ASN A 71 -43.38 5.40 -15.68
N VAL A 72 -42.47 4.44 -15.58
CA VAL A 72 -41.47 4.39 -14.51
C VAL A 72 -40.47 5.54 -14.61
N ILE A 73 -40.12 6.01 -15.81
CA ILE A 73 -39.29 7.22 -15.95
C ILE A 73 -39.97 8.42 -15.28
N THR A 74 -41.29 8.56 -15.37
CA THR A 74 -42.03 9.63 -14.68
C THR A 74 -41.94 9.52 -13.16
N VAL A 75 -42.01 8.28 -12.63
CA VAL A 75 -41.81 8.00 -11.19
C VAL A 75 -40.39 8.39 -10.76
N VAL A 76 -39.38 7.99 -11.53
CA VAL A 76 -37.96 8.28 -11.25
C VAL A 76 -37.66 9.77 -11.33
N VAL A 77 -38.26 10.49 -12.28
CA VAL A 77 -38.15 11.95 -12.38
C VAL A 77 -38.76 12.63 -11.16
N LYS A 78 -39.97 12.22 -10.74
CA LYS A 78 -40.60 12.76 -9.52
C LYS A 78 -39.75 12.47 -8.28
N CYS A 79 -39.22 11.26 -8.15
CA CYS A 79 -38.28 10.87 -7.09
C CYS A 79 -37.04 11.79 -7.09
N SER A 80 -36.45 12.04 -8.27
CA SER A 80 -35.26 12.90 -8.42
C SER A 80 -35.52 14.33 -7.91
N LEU A 81 -36.68 14.90 -8.25
CA LEU A 81 -37.08 16.23 -7.79
C LEU A 81 -37.34 16.26 -6.28
N GLU A 82 -37.94 15.22 -5.70
CA GLU A 82 -38.12 15.14 -4.25
C GLU A 82 -36.81 14.96 -3.49
N ILE A 83 -35.82 14.30 -4.09
CA ILE A 83 -34.48 14.21 -3.52
C ILE A 83 -33.83 15.61 -3.49
N HIS A 84 -33.96 16.40 -4.56
CA HIS A 84 -33.47 17.80 -4.56
C HIS A 84 -34.14 18.64 -3.47
N GLY A 85 -35.47 18.50 -3.31
CA GLY A 85 -36.23 19.21 -2.28
C GLY A 85 -35.77 18.94 -0.83
N LEU A 86 -35.08 17.82 -0.56
CA LEU A 86 -34.48 17.55 0.75
C LEU A 86 -33.37 18.54 1.10
N PHE A 87 -32.64 19.03 0.10
CA PHE A 87 -31.49 19.93 0.26
C PHE A 87 -31.88 21.41 0.15
N GLU A 88 -33.01 21.74 -0.48
CA GLU A 88 -33.56 23.11 -0.52
C GLU A 88 -34.13 23.55 0.84
N ALA A 89 -34.70 22.62 1.62
CA ALA A 89 -35.33 22.92 2.91
C ALA A 89 -34.34 22.97 4.09
N GLY A 90 -33.15 22.40 3.93
CA GLY A 90 -32.11 22.35 4.95
C GLY A 90 -31.15 23.54 4.82
N GLY A 91 -31.42 24.64 5.52
CA GLY A 91 -30.46 25.75 5.60
C GLY A 91 -29.06 25.26 6.04
N SER A 92 -28.00 25.86 5.49
CA SER A 92 -26.60 25.46 5.69
C SER A 92 -26.21 25.42 7.17
N LYS A 93 -26.32 24.26 7.82
CA LYS A 93 -26.05 24.16 9.26
C LYS A 93 -24.57 24.29 9.63
N GLU A 94 -23.63 24.22 8.67
CA GLU A 94 -22.19 24.21 8.97
C GLU A 94 -21.29 24.94 7.94
N GLY A 95 -21.88 25.83 7.14
CA GLY A 95 -21.14 26.65 6.15
C GLY A 95 -20.68 25.89 4.90
N LEU A 96 -21.22 24.70 4.64
CA LEU A 96 -21.02 23.96 3.39
C LEU A 96 -22.32 23.91 2.59
N ASP A 97 -22.22 24.23 1.31
CA ASP A 97 -23.31 24.14 0.34
C ASP A 97 -23.42 22.67 -0.11
N ILE A 98 -24.36 21.93 0.48
CA ILE A 98 -24.57 20.51 0.19
C ILE A 98 -25.70 20.39 -0.83
N GLY A 99 -25.45 19.68 -1.92
CA GLY A 99 -26.47 19.38 -2.91
C GLY A 99 -26.13 18.13 -3.70
N VAL A 100 -27.02 17.78 -4.63
CA VAL A 100 -26.86 16.55 -5.42
C VAL A 100 -26.90 16.83 -6.92
N LYS A 101 -26.30 15.91 -7.67
CA LYS A 101 -26.27 15.89 -9.12
C LYS A 101 -26.86 14.58 -9.57
N ILE A 102 -27.95 14.62 -10.34
CA ILE A 102 -28.71 13.41 -10.68
C ILE A 102 -28.65 13.14 -12.18
N GLY A 103 -28.15 11.95 -12.54
CA GLY A 103 -28.25 11.38 -13.88
C GLY A 103 -29.32 10.29 -13.95
N VAL A 104 -30.14 10.31 -15.00
CA VAL A 104 -31.15 9.28 -15.27
C VAL A 104 -30.97 8.71 -16.67
N ALA A 105 -30.86 7.39 -16.77
CA ALA A 105 -30.85 6.66 -18.03
C ALA A 105 -31.86 5.52 -17.97
N ALA A 106 -32.35 5.10 -19.13
CA ALA A 106 -33.25 3.97 -19.30
C ALA A 106 -32.84 3.16 -20.53
N GLY A 107 -32.94 1.83 -20.46
CA GLY A 107 -32.55 0.94 -21.54
C GLY A 107 -32.19 -0.46 -21.05
N HIS A 108 -31.42 -1.17 -21.86
CA HIS A 108 -30.93 -2.51 -21.53
C HIS A 108 -29.79 -2.45 -20.52
N ILE A 109 -29.83 -3.33 -19.52
CA ILE A 109 -28.83 -3.47 -18.47
C ILE A 109 -28.51 -4.95 -18.35
N SER A 110 -27.22 -5.28 -18.27
CA SER A 110 -26.77 -6.63 -17.94
C SER A 110 -26.18 -6.63 -16.53
N ILE A 111 -26.46 -7.68 -15.76
CA ILE A 111 -25.85 -7.93 -14.46
C ILE A 111 -24.85 -9.08 -14.63
N LEU A 112 -23.61 -8.86 -14.20
CA LEU A 112 -22.58 -9.89 -14.16
C LEU A 112 -22.25 -10.18 -12.70
N VAL A 113 -22.19 -11.47 -12.35
CA VAL A 113 -21.74 -11.97 -11.05
C VAL A 113 -20.45 -12.75 -11.27
N PHE A 114 -19.44 -12.48 -10.44
CA PHE A 114 -18.10 -13.07 -10.57
C PHE A 114 -17.43 -13.10 -9.19
N GLY A 115 -16.43 -13.95 -9.01
CA GLY A 115 -15.83 -14.20 -7.70
C GLY A 115 -15.25 -15.61 -7.62
N ASP A 116 -14.83 -16.00 -6.43
CA ASP A 116 -14.36 -17.34 -6.11
C ASP A 116 -15.31 -18.04 -5.13
N GLU A 117 -14.89 -19.19 -4.59
CA GLU A 117 -15.71 -19.96 -3.65
C GLU A 117 -16.04 -19.18 -2.36
N THR A 118 -15.22 -18.20 -2.00
CA THR A 118 -15.27 -17.44 -0.73
C THR A 118 -15.88 -16.05 -0.88
N ARG A 119 -15.68 -15.38 -2.03
CA ARG A 119 -16.05 -13.99 -2.27
C ARG A 119 -16.73 -13.84 -3.62
N ASN A 120 -17.89 -13.20 -3.62
CA ASN A 120 -18.64 -12.83 -4.81
C ASN A 120 -18.77 -11.32 -4.93
N PHE A 121 -18.77 -10.85 -6.17
CA PHE A 121 -19.01 -9.49 -6.56
C PHE A 121 -20.04 -9.48 -7.70
N PHE A 122 -20.72 -8.36 -7.87
CA PHE A 122 -21.55 -8.13 -9.03
C PHE A 122 -21.30 -6.77 -9.63
N LEU A 123 -21.58 -6.60 -10.92
CA LEU A 123 -21.55 -5.32 -11.61
C LEU A 123 -22.73 -5.22 -12.58
N VAL A 124 -23.15 -3.98 -12.84
CA VAL A 124 -24.06 -3.67 -13.95
C VAL A 124 -23.26 -3.09 -15.10
N THR A 125 -23.57 -3.54 -16.32
CA THR A 125 -22.91 -3.11 -17.55
C THR A 125 -23.91 -2.90 -18.68
N GLY A 126 -23.44 -2.32 -19.78
CA GLY A 126 -24.19 -1.97 -20.98
C GLY A 126 -24.35 -0.46 -21.15
N GLN A 127 -24.80 -0.06 -22.35
CA GLN A 127 -24.91 1.35 -22.75
C GLN A 127 -25.68 2.22 -21.76
N THR A 128 -26.72 1.69 -21.11
CA THR A 128 -27.51 2.43 -20.11
C THR A 128 -26.69 2.84 -18.88
N VAL A 129 -25.70 2.03 -18.50
CA VAL A 129 -24.81 2.31 -17.36
C VAL A 129 -23.79 3.40 -17.73
N ASP A 130 -23.30 3.40 -18.96
CA ASP A 130 -22.43 4.48 -19.45
C ASP A 130 -23.21 5.79 -19.63
N ASP A 131 -24.43 5.69 -20.18
CA ASP A 131 -25.36 6.81 -20.34
C ASP A 131 -25.69 7.50 -19.01
N VAL A 132 -25.95 6.74 -17.93
CA VAL A 132 -26.30 7.33 -16.63
C VAL A 132 -25.10 8.05 -16.01
N ARG A 133 -23.88 7.50 -16.18
CA ARG A 133 -22.64 8.14 -15.73
C ARG A 133 -22.36 9.42 -16.51
N HIS A 134 -22.47 9.37 -17.84
CA HIS A 134 -22.31 10.56 -18.68
C HIS A 134 -23.35 11.63 -18.36
N ALA A 135 -24.62 11.25 -18.16
CA ALA A 135 -25.68 12.18 -17.77
C ALA A 135 -25.37 12.86 -16.43
N GLN A 136 -24.96 12.12 -15.40
CA GLN A 136 -24.56 12.73 -14.14
C GLN A 136 -23.30 13.60 -14.28
N GLY A 137 -22.32 13.19 -15.09
CA GLY A 137 -21.10 13.98 -15.31
C GLY A 137 -21.35 15.35 -15.97
N MET A 138 -22.48 15.51 -16.66
CA MET A 138 -22.95 16.78 -17.24
C MET A 138 -23.75 17.64 -16.25
N ALA A 139 -24.30 17.05 -15.20
CA ALA A 139 -25.18 17.72 -14.25
C ALA A 139 -24.41 18.74 -13.40
N GLN A 140 -24.96 19.95 -13.27
CA GLN A 140 -24.57 20.87 -12.19
C GLN A 140 -25.33 20.54 -10.91
N MET A 141 -24.94 21.18 -9.81
CA MET A 141 -25.65 21.04 -8.54
C MET A 141 -27.13 21.41 -8.74
N ASN A 142 -28.02 20.56 -8.22
CA ASN A 142 -29.48 20.65 -8.36
C ASN A 142 -30.03 20.32 -9.78
N ASP A 143 -29.19 19.86 -10.71
CA ASP A 143 -29.66 19.40 -12.02
C ASP A 143 -30.15 17.95 -11.98
N VAL A 144 -31.15 17.66 -12.81
CA VAL A 144 -31.51 16.30 -13.23
C VAL A 144 -31.29 16.20 -14.74
N ILE A 145 -30.37 15.33 -15.16
CA ILE A 145 -30.04 15.14 -16.57
C ILE A 145 -30.56 13.78 -17.04
N LEU A 146 -31.36 13.80 -18.11
CA LEU A 146 -31.86 12.61 -18.80
C LEU A 146 -30.92 12.24 -19.94
N SER A 147 -30.50 10.98 -20.00
CA SER A 147 -29.75 10.47 -21.16
C SER A 147 -30.58 10.54 -22.44
N GLN A 148 -29.92 10.49 -23.59
CA GLN A 148 -30.61 10.53 -24.89
C GLN A 148 -31.71 9.46 -24.99
N ASN A 149 -31.42 8.22 -24.61
CA ASN A 149 -32.40 7.14 -24.69
C ASN A 149 -33.52 7.31 -23.65
N CYS A 150 -33.20 7.85 -22.46
CA CYS A 150 -34.21 8.17 -21.45
C CYS A 150 -35.21 9.22 -21.96
N TRP A 151 -34.72 10.29 -22.60
CA TRP A 151 -35.55 11.32 -23.22
C TRP A 151 -36.39 10.82 -24.42
N GLN A 152 -35.92 9.78 -25.10
CA GLN A 152 -36.70 9.13 -26.16
C GLN A 152 -37.83 8.27 -25.61
N LEU A 153 -37.63 7.63 -24.45
CA LEU A 153 -38.56 6.68 -23.85
C LEU A 153 -39.54 7.30 -22.84
N CYS A 154 -39.27 8.52 -22.35
CA CYS A 154 -40.08 9.20 -21.36
C CYS A 154 -41.44 9.71 -21.90
N ASP A 155 -42.36 10.03 -21.00
CA ASP A 155 -43.59 10.74 -21.37
C ASP A 155 -43.36 12.25 -21.52
N ARG A 156 -43.18 12.71 -22.77
CA ARG A 156 -42.87 14.12 -23.06
C ARG A 156 -43.98 15.09 -22.66
N SER A 157 -45.22 14.63 -22.47
CA SER A 157 -46.29 15.50 -21.99
C SER A 157 -46.14 15.86 -20.50
N MET A 158 -45.36 15.09 -19.73
CA MET A 158 -45.23 15.24 -18.28
C MET A 158 -44.00 16.04 -17.86
N ILE A 159 -43.07 16.32 -18.77
CA ILE A 159 -41.78 16.93 -18.45
C ILE A 159 -41.43 18.05 -19.41
N GLU A 160 -40.94 19.15 -18.86
CA GLU A 160 -40.35 20.24 -19.61
C GLU A 160 -38.83 20.17 -19.49
N ILE A 161 -38.13 20.35 -20.61
CA ILE A 161 -36.68 20.20 -20.68
C ILE A 161 -36.01 21.41 -21.32
N GLU A 162 -34.76 21.62 -20.91
CA GLU A 162 -33.81 22.51 -21.55
C GLU A 162 -32.78 21.68 -22.35
N ARG A 163 -32.50 22.12 -23.59
CA ARG A 163 -31.48 21.47 -24.41
C ARG A 163 -30.10 21.89 -23.95
N ILE A 164 -29.21 20.91 -23.80
CA ILE A 164 -27.80 21.16 -23.48
C ILE A 164 -27.04 21.37 -24.80
N PRO A 165 -26.36 22.52 -25.01
CA PRO A 165 -25.63 22.78 -26.25
C PRO A 165 -24.61 21.67 -26.57
N GLY A 166 -24.62 21.19 -27.82
CA GLY A 166 -23.68 20.17 -28.30
C GLY A 166 -23.90 18.75 -27.77
N GLN A 167 -24.94 18.52 -26.94
CA GLN A 167 -25.25 17.22 -26.34
C GLN A 167 -26.65 16.73 -26.75
N ARG A 168 -26.82 15.41 -26.77
CA ARG A 168 -28.13 14.77 -27.02
C ARG A 168 -28.90 14.43 -25.74
N ALA A 169 -28.27 14.63 -24.59
CA ALA A 169 -28.90 14.58 -23.28
C ALA A 169 -29.77 15.83 -23.06
N ALA A 170 -30.73 15.74 -22.14
CA ALA A 170 -31.66 16.82 -21.82
C ALA A 170 -31.63 17.15 -20.33
N LYS A 171 -31.61 18.44 -19.99
CA LYS A 171 -31.76 18.91 -18.61
C LYS A 171 -33.24 19.03 -18.30
N LEU A 172 -33.69 18.48 -17.19
CA LEU A 172 -35.06 18.64 -16.72
C LEU A 172 -35.24 20.04 -16.13
N SER A 173 -36.24 20.78 -16.60
CA SER A 173 -36.61 22.08 -16.05
C SER A 173 -37.64 21.92 -14.94
N PHE A 174 -38.78 21.27 -15.22
CA PHE A 174 -39.80 20.95 -14.22
C PHE A 174 -40.73 19.84 -14.71
N LEU A 175 -41.45 19.24 -13.75
CA LEU A 175 -42.48 18.22 -14.01
C LEU A 175 -43.83 18.92 -14.27
N LYS A 176 -44.29 18.88 -15.51
CA LYS A 176 -45.55 19.48 -15.96
C LYS A 176 -46.68 18.46 -15.82
N LEU A 177 -47.22 18.33 -14.62
CA LEU A 177 -48.38 17.48 -14.38
C LEU A 177 -49.66 18.21 -14.82
N PRO A 178 -50.50 17.63 -15.70
CA PRO A 178 -51.82 18.19 -15.99
C PRO A 178 -52.63 18.40 -14.71
N SER A 179 -53.47 19.43 -14.64
CA SER A 179 -54.26 19.74 -13.43
C SER A 179 -55.17 18.59 -12.96
N SER A 180 -55.59 17.72 -13.87
CA SER A 180 -56.38 16.51 -13.57
C SER A 180 -55.53 15.30 -13.14
N PHE A 181 -54.21 15.38 -13.23
CA PHE A 181 -53.30 14.28 -12.97
C PHE A 181 -53.00 14.13 -11.48
N LYS A 182 -53.41 13.00 -10.88
CA LYS A 182 -53.10 12.65 -9.49
C LYS A 182 -51.95 11.67 -9.43
N PHE A 183 -50.78 12.13 -8.99
CA PHE A 183 -49.57 11.31 -8.94
C PHE A 183 -49.75 10.05 -8.09
N ASP A 184 -50.42 10.14 -6.93
CA ASP A 184 -50.61 8.97 -6.06
C ASP A 184 -51.37 7.84 -6.76
N LYS A 185 -52.45 8.15 -7.49
CA LYS A 185 -53.20 7.16 -8.28
C LYS A 185 -52.34 6.56 -9.40
N PHE A 186 -51.52 7.38 -10.04
CA PHE A 186 -50.58 6.92 -11.05
C PHE A 186 -49.50 6.00 -10.47
N PHE A 187 -48.95 6.37 -9.30
CA PHE A 187 -47.96 5.59 -8.59
C PHE A 187 -48.52 4.25 -8.14
N THR A 188 -49.75 4.21 -7.60
CA THR A 188 -50.43 2.94 -7.27
C THR A 188 -50.53 1.98 -8.44
N ARG A 189 -50.78 2.49 -9.65
CA ARG A 189 -50.75 1.67 -10.86
C ARG A 189 -49.35 1.16 -11.20
N CYS A 190 -48.32 1.97 -10.95
CA CYS A 190 -46.93 1.58 -11.19
C CYS A 190 -46.43 0.54 -10.18
N MET A 191 -46.93 0.56 -8.94
CA MET A 191 -46.60 -0.43 -7.91
C MET A 191 -46.92 -1.86 -8.36
N ALA A 192 -47.95 -2.06 -9.19
CA ALA A 192 -48.30 -3.37 -9.75
C ALA A 192 -47.18 -4.01 -10.60
N PHE A 193 -46.22 -3.22 -11.08
CA PHE A 193 -45.07 -3.70 -11.87
C PHE A 193 -43.79 -3.85 -11.03
N MET A 194 -43.84 -3.55 -9.73
CA MET A 194 -42.70 -3.58 -8.82
C MET A 194 -42.77 -4.84 -7.94
N GLU A 195 -42.06 -5.89 -8.34
CA GLU A 195 -42.14 -7.23 -7.77
C GLU A 195 -41.92 -7.29 -6.24
N HIS A 196 -41.03 -6.44 -5.71
CA HIS A 196 -40.62 -6.46 -4.30
C HIS A 196 -41.07 -5.21 -3.52
N TYR A 197 -42.07 -4.48 -4.02
CA TYR A 197 -42.58 -3.30 -3.34
C TYR A 197 -43.36 -3.69 -2.06
N PRO A 198 -42.97 -3.20 -0.86
CA PRO A 198 -43.66 -3.55 0.39
C PRO A 198 -45.15 -3.18 0.34
N SER A 199 -46.02 -4.19 0.45
CA SER A 199 -47.46 -4.07 0.26
C SER A 199 -48.23 -4.85 1.34
N GLY A 200 -49.54 -4.60 1.47
CA GLY A 200 -50.40 -5.30 2.44
C GLY A 200 -49.95 -5.09 3.89
N ASP A 201 -49.74 -6.18 4.61
CA ASP A 201 -49.30 -6.18 6.02
C ASP A 201 -47.88 -5.64 6.21
N HIS A 202 -47.10 -5.50 5.13
CA HIS A 202 -45.72 -5.02 5.15
C HIS A 202 -45.55 -3.59 4.63
N LYS A 203 -46.65 -2.85 4.41
CA LYS A 203 -46.63 -1.48 3.85
C LYS A 203 -45.84 -0.45 4.67
N ASN A 204 -45.59 -0.74 5.95
CA ASN A 204 -44.80 0.10 6.86
C ASN A 204 -43.28 -0.15 6.75
N LEU A 205 -42.86 -1.17 6.01
CA LEU A 205 -41.45 -1.48 5.79
C LEU A 205 -40.94 -0.75 4.56
N LEU A 206 -39.69 -0.31 4.60
CA LEU A 206 -39.00 0.27 3.43
C LEU A 206 -38.51 -0.79 2.45
N ARG A 207 -38.28 -2.03 2.91
CA ARG A 207 -37.80 -3.14 2.09
C ARG A 207 -38.42 -4.45 2.53
N LEU A 208 -38.83 -5.27 1.56
CA LEU A 208 -39.27 -6.64 1.81
C LEU A 208 -38.14 -7.52 2.37
N ALA A 209 -36.87 -7.17 2.10
CA ALA A 209 -35.71 -7.87 2.66
C ALA A 209 -35.70 -7.92 4.20
N CYS A 210 -36.39 -7.00 4.89
CA CYS A 210 -36.53 -7.00 6.34
C CYS A 210 -37.37 -8.17 6.87
N THR A 211 -38.12 -8.87 6.01
CA THR A 211 -38.93 -10.05 6.37
C THR A 211 -38.24 -11.37 6.01
N LEU A 212 -36.98 -11.34 5.57
CA LEU A 212 -36.24 -12.55 5.24
C LEU A 212 -36.08 -13.43 6.49
N LYS A 213 -36.40 -14.72 6.34
CA LYS A 213 -36.19 -15.74 7.37
C LYS A 213 -34.81 -16.37 7.18
N SER A 214 -34.15 -16.73 8.29
CA SER A 214 -32.85 -17.40 8.23
C SER A 214 -33.00 -18.75 7.53
N THR A 215 -32.35 -18.87 6.37
CA THR A 215 -32.24 -20.10 5.59
C THR A 215 -30.74 -20.31 5.30
N PRO A 216 -30.15 -21.45 5.70
CA PRO A 216 -28.69 -21.62 5.64
C PRO A 216 -28.13 -21.45 4.23
N GLU A 217 -28.80 -21.99 3.21
CA GLU A 217 -28.36 -21.92 1.82
C GLU A 217 -28.31 -20.48 1.28
N LEU A 218 -29.33 -19.68 1.58
CA LEU A 218 -29.38 -18.29 1.16
C LEU A 218 -28.35 -17.45 1.92
N GLU A 219 -28.20 -17.67 3.23
CA GLU A 219 -27.22 -16.97 4.05
C GLU A 219 -25.78 -17.26 3.58
N LEU A 220 -25.44 -18.52 3.33
CA LEU A 220 -24.15 -18.95 2.79
C LEU A 220 -23.85 -18.34 1.40
N SER A 221 -24.88 -18.08 0.60
CA SER A 221 -24.74 -17.43 -0.71
C SER A 221 -24.54 -15.92 -0.57
N LEU A 222 -25.34 -15.26 0.29
CA LEU A 222 -25.31 -13.80 0.47
C LEU A 222 -24.06 -13.32 1.21
N GLN A 223 -23.56 -14.06 2.19
CA GLN A 223 -22.37 -13.67 2.95
C GLN A 223 -21.12 -13.51 2.08
N LYS A 224 -21.05 -14.18 0.91
CA LYS A 224 -19.93 -14.07 -0.02
C LYS A 224 -19.76 -12.66 -0.60
N TYR A 225 -20.83 -11.85 -0.60
CA TYR A 225 -20.79 -10.46 -1.05
C TYR A 225 -20.36 -9.48 0.05
N VAL A 226 -20.18 -9.96 1.28
CA VAL A 226 -19.91 -9.14 2.47
C VAL A 226 -18.47 -9.37 2.93
N MET A 227 -17.82 -8.30 3.41
CA MET A 227 -16.46 -8.41 3.96
C MET A 227 -16.46 -9.19 5.28
N GLU A 228 -15.41 -9.98 5.53
CA GLU A 228 -15.31 -10.81 6.72
C GLU A 228 -15.41 -9.98 8.02
N ASN A 229 -14.80 -8.79 8.03
CA ASN A 229 -14.87 -7.87 9.18
C ASN A 229 -16.30 -7.39 9.47
N ILE A 230 -17.13 -7.25 8.43
CA ILE A 230 -18.54 -6.90 8.57
C ILE A 230 -19.33 -8.10 9.08
N LEU A 231 -19.06 -9.31 8.58
CA LEU A 231 -19.68 -10.54 9.08
C LEU A 231 -19.38 -10.78 10.56
N LYS A 232 -18.14 -10.50 11.00
CA LYS A 232 -17.76 -10.57 12.42
C LYS A 232 -18.53 -9.56 13.28
N GLN A 233 -18.82 -8.36 12.74
CA GLN A 233 -19.67 -7.38 13.42
C GLN A 233 -21.14 -7.82 13.47
N ILE A 234 -21.68 -8.42 12.40
CA ILE A 234 -23.06 -8.93 12.36
C ILE A 234 -23.26 -10.07 13.36
N GLY A 235 -22.25 -10.94 13.53
CA GLY A 235 -22.28 -12.04 14.49
C GLY A 235 -22.04 -11.64 15.95
N ASP A 236 -22.19 -10.35 16.30
CA ASP A 236 -21.96 -9.76 17.62
C ASP A 236 -20.55 -10.01 18.23
N LYS A 237 -19.55 -10.35 17.40
CA LYS A 237 -18.16 -10.58 17.86
C LYS A 237 -17.35 -9.28 18.00
N HIS A 238 -17.87 -8.14 17.52
CA HIS A 238 -17.26 -6.82 17.64
C HIS A 238 -18.28 -5.74 18.03
N LEU A 239 -17.80 -4.68 18.68
CA LEU A 239 -18.60 -3.52 19.09
C LEU A 239 -19.20 -2.78 17.87
N ARG A 240 -20.48 -2.40 17.96
CA ARG A 240 -21.12 -1.51 16.97
C ARG A 240 -20.41 -0.16 16.97
N GLY A 241 -19.83 0.22 15.82
CA GLY A 241 -19.02 1.43 15.65
C GLY A 241 -17.52 1.19 15.46
N TYR A 242 -17.03 -0.03 15.72
CA TYR A 242 -15.60 -0.37 15.56
C TYR A 242 -15.06 -0.14 14.13
N LEU A 243 -15.91 -0.27 13.11
CA LEU A 243 -15.52 -0.15 11.71
C LEU A 243 -15.53 1.29 11.18
N SER A 244 -16.02 2.26 11.96
CA SER A 244 -16.04 3.67 11.60
C SER A 244 -14.78 4.36 12.14
N GLU A 245 -13.77 4.53 11.30
CA GLU A 245 -12.50 5.12 11.71
C GLU A 245 -11.86 5.97 10.60
N LEU A 246 -11.13 7.02 11.00
CA LEU A 246 -10.19 7.73 10.15
C LEU A 246 -8.82 7.08 10.32
N ARG A 247 -8.33 6.42 9.28
CA ARG A 247 -7.07 5.68 9.38
C ARG A 247 -6.19 5.84 8.14
N PRO A 248 -4.86 5.75 8.29
CA PRO A 248 -3.96 5.67 7.15
C PRO A 248 -4.12 4.30 6.47
N VAL A 249 -4.44 4.33 5.18
CA VAL A 249 -4.48 3.15 4.30
C VAL A 249 -3.66 3.40 3.05
N THR A 250 -3.34 2.33 2.34
CA THR A 250 -2.80 2.40 0.98
C THR A 250 -3.87 1.94 0.00
N ILE A 251 -4.30 2.85 -0.89
CA ILE A 251 -5.29 2.58 -1.94
C ILE A 251 -4.56 2.08 -3.18
N VAL A 252 -5.00 0.96 -3.74
CA VAL A 252 -4.58 0.45 -5.05
C VAL A 252 -5.81 0.42 -5.94
N PHE A 253 -5.90 1.37 -6.87
CA PHE A 253 -7.02 1.52 -7.79
C PHE A 253 -6.63 0.94 -9.14
N VAL A 254 -7.25 -0.18 -9.52
CA VAL A 254 -6.96 -0.88 -10.78
C VAL A 254 -8.05 -0.58 -11.79
N ASN A 255 -7.70 -0.20 -13.01
CA ASN A 255 -8.64 -0.01 -14.11
C ASN A 255 -8.29 -0.91 -15.29
N LEU A 256 -9.28 -1.65 -15.78
CA LEU A 256 -9.18 -2.56 -16.92
C LEU A 256 -10.04 -2.03 -18.07
N MET A 257 -9.40 -1.64 -19.17
CA MET A 257 -10.08 -1.27 -20.40
C MET A 257 -10.12 -2.47 -21.35
N PHE A 258 -11.30 -2.83 -21.85
CA PHE A 258 -11.49 -3.98 -22.75
C PHE A 258 -11.49 -3.55 -24.23
N LYS A 259 -11.00 -4.43 -25.11
CA LYS A 259 -11.01 -4.21 -26.58
C LYS A 259 -12.43 -4.14 -27.15
N GLU A 260 -13.34 -4.98 -26.64
CA GLU A 260 -14.75 -5.00 -27.02
C GLU A 260 -15.64 -4.80 -25.77
N GLN A 261 -16.15 -3.58 -25.56
CA GLN A 261 -16.95 -3.24 -24.36
C GLN A 261 -18.43 -3.68 -24.45
N ASN A 262 -18.89 -4.06 -25.64
CA ASN A 262 -20.33 -4.30 -25.89
C ASN A 262 -20.78 -5.77 -25.73
N LYS A 263 -19.85 -6.72 -25.58
CA LYS A 263 -20.17 -8.14 -25.40
C LYS A 263 -19.99 -8.56 -23.95
N THR A 264 -21.08 -8.54 -23.18
CA THR A 264 -21.08 -8.88 -21.75
C THR A 264 -20.48 -10.26 -21.45
N GLU A 265 -20.75 -11.27 -22.29
CA GLU A 265 -20.23 -12.63 -22.09
C GLU A 265 -18.69 -12.69 -22.17
N VAL A 266 -18.11 -11.96 -23.12
CA VAL A 266 -16.67 -11.93 -23.36
C VAL A 266 -15.94 -11.21 -22.24
N ILE A 267 -16.53 -10.12 -21.75
CA ILE A 267 -16.02 -9.32 -20.64
C ILE A 267 -16.19 -10.08 -19.31
N GLY A 268 -17.28 -10.82 -19.17
CA GLY A 268 -17.62 -11.56 -17.96
C GLY A 268 -16.54 -12.56 -17.55
N SER A 269 -16.08 -13.38 -18.49
CA SER A 269 -15.01 -14.36 -18.22
C SER A 269 -13.71 -13.67 -17.80
N VAL A 270 -13.34 -12.58 -18.49
CA VAL A 270 -12.10 -11.85 -18.23
C VAL A 270 -12.11 -11.20 -16.85
N ILE A 271 -13.22 -10.57 -16.48
CA ILE A 271 -13.39 -9.96 -15.16
C ILE A 271 -13.34 -11.03 -14.08
N HIS A 272 -13.93 -12.21 -14.31
CA HIS A 272 -13.82 -13.33 -13.39
C HIS A 272 -12.36 -13.76 -13.19
N ASP A 273 -11.65 -14.11 -14.26
CA ASP A 273 -10.26 -14.57 -14.20
C ASP A 273 -9.35 -13.53 -13.51
N THR A 274 -9.54 -12.25 -13.85
CA THR A 274 -8.79 -11.14 -13.28
C THR A 274 -9.13 -10.94 -11.79
N CYS A 275 -10.41 -11.05 -11.42
CA CYS A 275 -10.82 -10.92 -10.02
C CYS A 275 -10.22 -12.02 -9.16
N VAL A 276 -10.16 -13.26 -9.65
CA VAL A 276 -9.52 -14.39 -8.95
C VAL A 276 -8.03 -14.11 -8.73
N HIS A 277 -7.31 -13.65 -9.77
CA HIS A 277 -5.90 -13.29 -9.64
C HIS A 277 -5.68 -12.14 -8.65
N ILE A 278 -6.42 -11.04 -8.79
CA ILE A 278 -6.34 -9.89 -7.87
C ILE A 278 -6.59 -10.34 -6.43
N ASN A 279 -7.63 -11.14 -6.18
CA ASN A 279 -7.94 -11.62 -4.84
C ASN A 279 -6.80 -12.50 -4.28
N SER A 280 -6.16 -13.31 -5.12
CA SER A 280 -5.01 -14.15 -4.74
C SER A 280 -3.79 -13.32 -4.32
N VAL A 281 -3.46 -12.25 -5.07
CA VAL A 281 -2.34 -11.35 -4.79
C VAL A 281 -2.61 -10.56 -3.51
N LEU A 282 -3.81 -9.99 -3.38
CA LEU A 282 -4.19 -9.20 -2.21
C LEU A 282 -4.17 -10.04 -0.92
N LYS A 283 -4.60 -11.30 -0.97
CA LYS A 283 -4.63 -12.21 0.18
C LYS A 283 -3.24 -12.45 0.79
N VAL A 284 -2.18 -12.41 -0.01
CA VAL A 284 -0.79 -12.63 0.47
C VAL A 284 -0.36 -11.52 1.45
N PHE A 285 -0.82 -10.30 1.22
CA PHE A 285 -0.38 -9.10 1.94
C PHE A 285 -1.52 -8.43 2.73
N HIS A 286 -2.59 -9.18 3.03
CA HIS A 286 -3.75 -8.69 3.77
C HIS A 286 -4.41 -7.45 3.14
N GLY A 287 -4.41 -7.36 1.81
CA GLY A 287 -5.23 -6.42 1.06
C GLY A 287 -6.63 -6.97 0.81
N GLN A 288 -7.61 -6.09 0.56
CA GLN A 288 -8.95 -6.51 0.16
C GLN A 288 -9.53 -5.65 -0.96
N ILE A 289 -10.39 -6.27 -1.79
CA ILE A 289 -11.25 -5.55 -2.72
C ILE A 289 -12.41 -4.94 -1.93
N ASN A 290 -12.49 -3.62 -1.86
CA ASN A 290 -13.62 -2.92 -1.26
C ASN A 290 -14.80 -2.86 -2.22
N LYS A 291 -14.56 -2.42 -3.46
CA LYS A 291 -15.61 -2.29 -4.49
C LYS A 291 -15.06 -2.60 -5.88
N VAL A 292 -15.98 -3.06 -6.73
CA VAL A 292 -15.77 -3.22 -8.18
C VAL A 292 -16.91 -2.52 -8.89
N PHE A 293 -16.62 -1.69 -9.88
CA PHE A 293 -17.64 -0.99 -10.65
C PHE A 293 -17.14 -0.62 -12.04
N MET A 294 -18.08 -0.39 -12.96
CA MET A 294 -17.73 0.15 -14.27
C MET A 294 -17.43 1.65 -14.11
N PHE A 295 -16.35 2.14 -14.70
CA PHE A 295 -15.95 3.55 -14.71
C PHE A 295 -15.40 3.96 -16.07
N ASP A 296 -15.62 5.20 -16.51
CA ASP A 296 -15.20 5.82 -17.79
C ASP A 296 -14.31 4.94 -18.70
N LYS A 297 -14.94 3.99 -19.42
CA LYS A 297 -14.34 3.05 -20.39
C LYS A 297 -13.61 1.82 -19.80
N GLY A 298 -14.03 1.28 -18.65
CA GLY A 298 -13.44 0.06 -18.10
C GLY A 298 -14.15 -0.49 -16.86
N CYS A 299 -13.62 -1.60 -16.35
CA CYS A 299 -13.93 -2.16 -15.04
C CYS A 299 -12.86 -1.73 -14.05
N SER A 300 -13.26 -1.11 -12.94
CA SER A 300 -12.34 -0.63 -11.92
C SER A 300 -12.50 -1.40 -10.61
N PHE A 301 -11.37 -1.77 -10.02
CA PHE A 301 -11.27 -2.41 -8.71
C PHE A 301 -10.66 -1.42 -7.72
N LEU A 302 -11.39 -1.17 -6.64
CA LEU A 302 -10.91 -0.40 -5.50
C LEU A 302 -10.36 -1.38 -4.46
N CYS A 303 -9.05 -1.54 -4.45
CA CYS A 303 -8.33 -2.38 -3.50
C CYS A 303 -7.74 -1.50 -2.40
N VAL A 304 -7.76 -2.00 -1.16
CA VAL A 304 -7.31 -1.25 0.02
C VAL A 304 -6.44 -2.15 0.87
N PHE A 305 -5.30 -1.61 1.30
CA PHE A 305 -4.38 -2.24 2.24
C PHE A 305 -4.45 -1.53 3.59
N GLY A 306 -4.36 -2.33 4.65
CA GLY A 306 -4.40 -1.83 6.02
C GLY A 306 -5.81 -1.48 6.47
N PHE A 307 -6.80 -2.35 6.26
CA PHE A 307 -8.12 -2.26 6.91
C PHE A 307 -8.04 -2.52 8.44
N PRO A 308 -9.10 -2.23 9.23
CA PRO A 308 -9.16 -2.60 10.63
C PRO A 308 -8.84 -4.08 10.85
N GLY A 309 -7.83 -4.35 11.69
CA GLY A 309 -7.32 -5.70 11.98
C GLY A 309 -6.34 -6.29 10.96
N GLU A 310 -6.07 -5.60 9.84
CA GLU A 310 -5.29 -6.15 8.71
C GLU A 310 -4.05 -5.33 8.37
N LYS A 311 -3.55 -4.53 9.31
CA LYS A 311 -2.37 -3.68 9.08
C LYS A 311 -1.08 -4.51 9.15
N ALA A 312 -0.40 -4.63 8.01
CA ALA A 312 0.88 -5.33 7.89
C ALA A 312 2.08 -4.37 8.02
N PRO A 313 3.26 -4.83 8.47
CA PRO A 313 4.50 -4.08 8.31
C PRO A 313 4.82 -3.89 6.82
N ASP A 314 5.49 -2.78 6.48
CA ASP A 314 5.87 -2.42 5.10
C ASP A 314 4.72 -2.46 4.07
N GLU A 315 3.48 -2.23 4.53
CA GLU A 315 2.23 -2.20 3.75
C GLU A 315 2.37 -1.47 2.40
N VAL A 316 3.08 -0.34 2.40
CA VAL A 316 3.24 0.53 1.23
C VAL A 316 4.08 -0.12 0.14
N ALA A 317 5.17 -0.81 0.52
CA ALA A 317 6.00 -1.54 -0.41
C ALA A 317 5.24 -2.74 -0.98
N HIS A 318 4.52 -3.47 -0.13
CA HIS A 318 3.71 -4.61 -0.56
C HIS A 318 2.53 -4.20 -1.45
N ALA A 319 1.91 -3.05 -1.21
CA ALA A 319 0.88 -2.51 -2.09
C ALA A 319 1.44 -2.16 -3.49
N LEU A 320 2.65 -1.62 -3.57
CA LEU A 320 3.33 -1.37 -4.85
C LEU A 320 3.74 -2.66 -5.56
N GLU A 321 4.28 -3.64 -4.83
CA GLU A 321 4.60 -4.98 -5.36
C GLU A 321 3.34 -5.66 -5.90
N SER A 322 2.24 -5.63 -5.14
CA SER A 322 0.94 -6.16 -5.56
C SER A 322 0.39 -5.45 -6.79
N ALA A 323 0.54 -4.12 -6.87
CA ALA A 323 0.11 -3.35 -8.02
C ALA A 323 0.87 -3.75 -9.29
N VAL A 324 2.19 -3.97 -9.20
CA VAL A 324 3.00 -4.41 -10.34
C VAL A 324 2.63 -5.84 -10.77
N ASP A 325 2.47 -6.77 -9.84
CA ASP A 325 2.01 -8.14 -10.15
C ASP A 325 0.65 -8.13 -10.88
N ILE A 326 -0.33 -7.40 -10.33
CA ILE A 326 -1.64 -7.26 -10.95
C ILE A 326 -1.52 -6.64 -12.35
N PHE A 327 -0.67 -5.62 -12.51
CA PHE A 327 -0.45 -4.97 -13.80
C PHE A 327 0.12 -5.95 -14.84
N ASP A 328 1.14 -6.72 -14.48
CA ASP A 328 1.82 -7.67 -15.37
C ASP A 328 0.88 -8.79 -15.80
N PHE A 329 0.17 -9.40 -14.85
CA PHE A 329 -0.81 -10.44 -15.15
C PHE A 329 -1.91 -9.92 -16.07
N CYS A 330 -2.56 -8.80 -15.70
CA CYS A 330 -3.68 -8.26 -16.47
C CYS A 330 -3.25 -7.80 -17.87
N SER A 331 -2.01 -7.35 -18.04
CA SER A 331 -1.47 -6.92 -19.33
C SER A 331 -1.24 -8.09 -20.30
N GLN A 332 -1.06 -9.31 -19.79
CA GLN A 332 -0.94 -10.53 -20.60
C GLN A 332 -2.30 -11.08 -21.05
N VAL A 333 -3.41 -10.64 -20.44
CA VAL A 333 -4.75 -11.11 -20.79
C VAL A 333 -5.19 -10.50 -22.13
N HIS A 334 -5.25 -11.32 -23.18
CA HIS A 334 -5.44 -10.89 -24.57
C HIS A 334 -6.65 -9.97 -24.85
N LYS A 335 -7.72 -10.09 -24.05
CA LYS A 335 -8.97 -9.31 -24.19
C LYS A 335 -8.90 -7.93 -23.51
N ILE A 336 -7.92 -7.71 -22.63
CA ILE A 336 -7.65 -6.42 -22.00
C ILE A 336 -6.79 -5.59 -22.96
N HIS A 337 -7.22 -4.36 -23.21
CA HIS A 337 -6.52 -3.39 -24.07
C HIS A 337 -5.51 -2.57 -23.26
N THR A 338 -5.91 -2.13 -22.07
CA THR A 338 -5.07 -1.27 -21.22
C THR A 338 -5.37 -1.55 -19.76
N VAL A 339 -4.31 -1.72 -18.98
CA VAL A 339 -4.35 -1.77 -17.52
C VAL A 339 -3.76 -0.47 -17.01
N SER A 340 -4.39 0.16 -16.03
CA SER A 340 -3.88 1.38 -15.42
C SER A 340 -4.08 1.30 -13.92
N ILE A 341 -3.05 1.61 -13.14
CA ILE A 341 -3.12 1.47 -11.68
C ILE A 341 -2.65 2.75 -10.99
N GLY A 342 -3.47 3.27 -10.08
CA GLY A 342 -3.15 4.40 -9.23
C GLY A 342 -2.99 3.96 -7.78
N VAL A 343 -1.83 4.24 -7.19
CA VAL A 343 -1.50 3.89 -5.80
C VAL A 343 -1.33 5.16 -4.98
N THR A 344 -2.02 5.28 -3.85
CA THR A 344 -1.86 6.44 -2.97
C THR A 344 -1.90 6.02 -1.52
N ARG A 345 -1.25 6.81 -0.66
CA ARG A 345 -1.29 6.59 0.78
C ARG A 345 -1.76 7.83 1.52
N GLY A 346 -2.62 7.60 2.50
CA GLY A 346 -2.96 8.62 3.49
C GLY A 346 -4.20 8.26 4.29
N THR A 347 -4.63 9.21 5.12
CA THR A 347 -5.80 9.05 5.96
C THR A 347 -7.07 9.07 5.13
N VAL A 348 -7.88 8.05 5.29
CA VAL A 348 -9.22 7.97 4.70
C VAL A 348 -10.23 7.63 5.78
N PHE A 349 -11.49 7.98 5.54
CA PHE A 349 -12.60 7.50 6.30
C PHE A 349 -12.96 6.09 5.83
N CYS A 350 -13.05 5.15 6.77
CA CYS A 350 -13.58 3.82 6.56
C CYS A 350 -14.81 3.67 7.44
N GLY A 351 -15.94 3.20 6.90
CA GLY A 351 -17.15 3.03 7.70
C GLY A 351 -18.34 2.47 6.95
N ILE A 352 -19.40 2.14 7.69
CA ILE A 352 -20.68 1.72 7.11
C ILE A 352 -21.48 2.98 6.74
N VAL A 353 -21.78 3.10 5.45
CA VAL A 353 -22.46 4.26 4.87
C VAL A 353 -23.80 3.86 4.28
N GLY A 354 -24.86 4.58 4.64
CA GLY A 354 -26.21 4.37 4.10
C GLY A 354 -27.31 4.49 5.16
N HIS A 355 -28.43 3.85 4.87
CA HIS A 355 -29.59 3.73 5.76
C HIS A 355 -29.54 2.42 6.56
N THR A 356 -30.23 2.36 7.71
CA THR A 356 -30.33 1.15 8.55
C THR A 356 -30.73 -0.10 7.77
N VAL A 357 -31.69 0.02 6.84
CA VAL A 357 -32.17 -1.10 6.00
C VAL A 357 -31.37 -1.32 4.70
N ARG A 358 -30.43 -0.43 4.38
CA ARG A 358 -29.58 -0.50 3.18
C ARG A 358 -28.33 0.37 3.32
N HIS A 359 -27.20 -0.27 3.60
CA HIS A 359 -25.89 0.38 3.73
C HIS A 359 -24.78 -0.52 3.17
N GLU A 360 -23.60 0.06 2.94
CA GLU A 360 -22.39 -0.65 2.53
C GLU A 360 -21.16 -0.11 3.25
N TYR A 361 -20.19 -0.98 3.48
CA TYR A 361 -18.87 -0.55 3.91
C TYR A 361 -18.17 0.22 2.78
N THR A 362 -17.76 1.44 3.06
CA THR A 362 -17.25 2.38 2.06
C THR A 362 -16.01 3.07 2.59
N VAL A 363 -15.05 3.29 1.70
CA VAL A 363 -13.87 4.13 1.95
C VAL A 363 -14.02 5.46 1.22
N ILE A 364 -13.80 6.57 1.92
CA ILE A 364 -13.98 7.93 1.40
C ILE A 364 -12.77 8.78 1.80
N GLY A 365 -12.21 9.52 0.85
CA GLY A 365 -11.18 10.50 1.15
C GLY A 365 -10.46 10.99 -0.10
N GLN A 366 -9.72 12.09 0.06
CA GLN A 366 -8.98 12.72 -1.02
C GLN A 366 -8.03 11.74 -1.73
N LYS A 367 -7.35 10.87 -0.96
CA LYS A 367 -6.42 9.87 -1.51
C LYS A 367 -7.11 8.84 -2.42
N VAL A 368 -8.33 8.40 -2.06
CA VAL A 368 -9.14 7.53 -2.93
C VAL A 368 -9.43 8.21 -4.27
N ASN A 369 -9.79 9.49 -4.23
CA ASN A 369 -10.08 10.28 -5.42
C ASN A 369 -8.84 10.53 -6.27
N ILE A 370 -7.70 10.84 -5.64
CA ILE A 370 -6.42 11.02 -6.34
C ILE A 370 -6.03 9.72 -7.06
N ALA A 371 -6.11 8.56 -6.39
CA ALA A 371 -5.80 7.26 -7.00
C ALA A 371 -6.69 6.99 -8.23
N ALA A 372 -7.99 7.25 -8.11
CA ALA A 372 -8.95 7.10 -9.22
C ALA A 372 -8.65 8.06 -10.38
N ARG A 373 -8.17 9.28 -10.11
CA ARG A 373 -7.78 10.24 -11.18
C ARG A 373 -6.45 9.89 -11.80
N MET A 374 -5.49 9.38 -11.03
CA MET A 374 -4.17 8.98 -11.51
C MET A 374 -4.26 7.85 -12.54
N MET A 375 -5.02 6.79 -12.26
CA MET A 375 -5.20 5.68 -13.22
C MET A 375 -5.86 6.12 -14.54
N MET A 376 -6.62 7.22 -14.53
CA MET A 376 -7.26 7.77 -15.72
C MET A 376 -6.37 8.75 -16.49
N CYS A 377 -5.60 9.58 -15.78
CA CYS A 377 -4.72 10.59 -16.41
C CYS A 377 -3.40 10.00 -16.92
N TYR A 378 -2.99 8.87 -16.36
CA TYR A 378 -1.77 8.14 -16.71
C TYR A 378 -2.11 6.69 -17.10
N PRO A 379 -2.77 6.49 -18.25
CA PRO A 379 -3.19 5.16 -18.67
C PRO A 379 -2.00 4.27 -19.06
N GLY A 380 -2.14 2.97 -18.84
CA GLY A 380 -1.16 1.97 -19.30
C GLY A 380 0.06 1.79 -18.40
N ILE A 381 0.06 2.37 -17.20
CA ILE A 381 1.18 2.28 -16.26
C ILE A 381 0.69 2.18 -14.80
N VAL A 382 1.59 1.76 -13.91
CA VAL A 382 1.42 1.84 -12.45
C VAL A 382 1.96 3.18 -11.96
N THR A 383 1.14 3.95 -11.25
CA THR A 383 1.49 5.28 -10.73
C THR A 383 1.34 5.36 -9.22
N CYS A 384 2.15 6.17 -8.56
CA CYS A 384 2.01 6.45 -7.13
C CYS A 384 2.22 7.93 -6.77
N ASP A 385 1.61 8.37 -5.67
CA ASP A 385 1.79 9.74 -5.15
C ASP A 385 3.11 9.90 -4.37
N SER A 386 3.43 11.13 -3.99
CA SER A 386 4.64 11.44 -3.23
C SER A 386 4.69 10.75 -1.86
N VAL A 387 3.55 10.62 -1.19
CA VAL A 387 3.47 9.95 0.12
C VAL A 387 3.81 8.47 -0.03
N THR A 388 3.21 7.77 -0.99
CA THR A 388 3.53 6.37 -1.29
C THR A 388 5.00 6.22 -1.71
N TYR A 389 5.52 7.12 -2.54
CA TYR A 389 6.94 7.12 -2.93
C TYR A 389 7.87 7.15 -1.70
N HIS A 390 7.69 8.12 -0.80
CA HIS A 390 8.52 8.27 0.39
C HIS A 390 8.32 7.14 1.41
N ASP A 391 7.06 6.78 1.70
CA ASP A 391 6.72 5.78 2.71
C ASP A 391 7.07 4.35 2.28
N SER A 392 7.15 4.09 0.96
CA SER A 392 7.58 2.79 0.43
C SER A 392 9.00 2.43 0.89
N LYS A 393 9.84 3.45 1.17
CA LYS A 393 11.27 3.31 1.44
C LYS A 393 12.01 2.52 0.34
N LEU A 394 11.41 2.40 -0.84
CA LEU A 394 12.03 1.79 -2.01
C LEU A 394 13.01 2.78 -2.63
N PRO A 395 14.12 2.32 -3.22
CA PRO A 395 15.09 3.19 -3.86
C PRO A 395 14.49 4.05 -4.98
N ALA A 396 15.01 5.28 -5.14
CA ALA A 396 14.48 6.25 -6.12
C ALA A 396 14.45 5.74 -7.57
N TYR A 397 15.33 4.79 -7.94
CA TYR A 397 15.38 4.24 -9.30
C TYR A 397 14.20 3.30 -9.65
N PHE A 398 13.36 2.92 -8.67
CA PHE A 398 12.08 2.24 -8.93
C PHE A 398 11.03 3.18 -9.49
N PHE A 399 11.31 4.48 -9.42
CA PHE A 399 10.34 5.49 -9.73
C PHE A 399 10.85 6.39 -10.84
N LYS A 400 9.95 6.73 -11.74
CA LYS A 400 10.17 7.79 -12.72
C LYS A 400 9.17 8.89 -12.44
N GLU A 401 9.65 10.07 -12.07
CA GLU A 401 8.77 11.23 -11.90
C GLU A 401 8.07 11.57 -13.22
N LEU A 402 6.77 11.79 -13.15
CA LEU A 402 5.92 12.06 -14.30
C LEU A 402 5.58 13.56 -14.40
N PRO A 403 5.35 14.07 -15.63
CA PRO A 403 4.87 15.43 -15.81
C PRO A 403 3.52 15.62 -15.12
N LYS A 404 3.39 16.71 -14.35
CA LYS A 404 2.12 17.06 -13.68
C LYS A 404 1.01 17.26 -14.72
N LYS A 405 -0.13 16.61 -14.50
CA LYS A 405 -1.36 16.81 -15.27
C LYS A 405 -2.46 17.34 -14.36
N PHE A 406 -3.30 18.22 -14.92
CA PHE A 406 -4.49 18.69 -14.22
C PHE A 406 -5.48 17.53 -14.04
N MET A 407 -5.89 17.28 -12.79
CA MET A 407 -6.83 16.23 -12.42
C MET A 407 -8.14 16.85 -11.94
N LYS A 408 -9.26 16.54 -12.60
CA LYS A 408 -10.57 17.08 -12.24
C LYS A 408 -10.92 16.74 -10.78
N GLY A 409 -11.18 17.77 -9.98
CA GLY A 409 -11.58 17.64 -8.57
C GLY A 409 -10.41 17.42 -7.60
N VAL A 410 -9.17 17.61 -8.04
CA VAL A 410 -7.97 17.55 -7.20
C VAL A 410 -7.25 18.90 -7.30
N ALA A 411 -7.07 19.59 -6.18
CA ALA A 411 -6.47 20.93 -6.15
C ALA A 411 -4.94 20.88 -6.38
N ASP A 412 -4.21 20.12 -5.56
CA ASP A 412 -2.79 19.81 -5.75
C ASP A 412 -2.54 18.34 -5.43
N SER A 413 -2.15 17.57 -6.45
CA SER A 413 -1.79 16.16 -6.27
C SER A 413 -0.35 15.97 -5.80
N GLY A 414 0.45 17.04 -5.79
CA GLY A 414 1.90 16.92 -5.70
C GLY A 414 2.52 16.21 -6.91
N PRO A 415 3.82 15.87 -6.82
CA PRO A 415 4.50 15.03 -7.81
C PRO A 415 3.88 13.64 -7.90
N VAL A 416 3.78 13.11 -9.12
CA VAL A 416 3.31 11.75 -9.40
C VAL A 416 4.46 10.95 -9.98
N TYR A 417 4.61 9.71 -9.55
CA TYR A 417 5.69 8.83 -9.97
C TYR A 417 5.11 7.61 -10.71
N GLN A 418 5.81 7.14 -11.73
CA GLN A 418 5.58 5.82 -12.32
C GLN A 418 6.40 4.79 -11.56
N CYS A 419 5.77 3.71 -11.10
CA CYS A 419 6.47 2.54 -10.59
C CYS A 419 7.00 1.72 -11.78
N LEU A 420 8.30 1.46 -11.79
CA LEU A 420 8.99 0.66 -12.82
C LEU A 420 9.11 -0.79 -12.36
N ASP A 421 9.13 -1.72 -13.32
CA ASP A 421 9.18 -3.16 -13.06
C ASP A 421 10.23 -3.55 -12.02
N LEU A 422 9.77 -4.24 -10.99
CA LEU A 422 10.62 -4.90 -9.99
C LEU A 422 11.46 -6.03 -10.60
N HIS A 423 11.12 -6.50 -11.81
CA HIS A 423 11.71 -7.68 -12.41
C HIS A 423 12.93 -7.45 -13.32
N GLU A 424 13.19 -6.22 -13.81
CA GLU A 424 14.13 -6.06 -14.94
C GLU A 424 15.38 -5.21 -14.66
N LYS A 425 15.29 -4.17 -13.82
CA LYS A 425 16.40 -3.21 -13.58
C LYS A 425 16.97 -3.24 -12.17
N VAL A 426 16.34 -4.03 -11.30
CA VAL A 426 16.33 -3.81 -9.87
C VAL A 426 17.04 -4.93 -9.11
N MET A 427 16.87 -6.20 -9.50
CA MET A 427 17.42 -7.34 -8.74
C MET A 427 18.95 -7.24 -8.57
N LEU A 428 19.71 -6.96 -9.65
CA LEU A 428 21.18 -6.79 -9.55
C LEU A 428 21.65 -5.61 -8.70
N ARG A 429 20.85 -4.54 -8.59
CA ARG A 429 21.17 -3.34 -7.80
C ARG A 429 20.69 -3.44 -6.35
N MET A 430 19.63 -4.23 -6.12
CA MET A 430 18.99 -4.45 -4.83
C MET A 430 19.94 -5.09 -3.83
N ALA A 431 20.64 -6.17 -4.21
CA ALA A 431 21.44 -6.87 -3.20
C ALA A 431 22.66 -6.05 -2.76
N TYR A 432 23.29 -5.29 -3.65
CA TYR A 432 24.45 -4.46 -3.29
C TYR A 432 24.19 -3.36 -2.28
N SER A 433 22.92 -3.01 -2.08
CA SER A 433 22.51 -1.95 -1.18
C SER A 433 21.99 -2.54 0.12
N ILE A 434 22.89 -3.03 0.99
CA ILE A 434 22.72 -2.68 2.42
C ILE A 434 22.55 -1.16 2.38
N ARG A 435 21.32 -0.71 2.66
CA ARG A 435 20.83 0.65 2.41
C ARG A 435 21.94 1.69 2.55
N LYS A 436 21.96 2.72 1.71
CA LYS A 436 22.61 4.01 2.04
C LYS A 436 21.90 4.65 3.26
N ARG A 437 21.85 3.95 4.39
CA ARG A 437 21.74 4.56 5.71
C ARG A 437 23.08 5.23 5.94
N ASN A 438 23.09 6.47 6.42
CA ASN A 438 24.29 7.29 6.60
C ASN A 438 25.50 6.41 6.95
N GLU A 439 26.41 6.23 5.98
CA GLU A 439 27.67 5.48 6.15
C GLU A 439 28.52 6.06 7.31
N LEU A 440 28.19 7.28 7.70
CA LEU A 440 28.78 8.09 8.76
C LEU A 440 28.08 7.98 10.13
N TYR A 441 27.05 7.13 10.32
CA TYR A 441 26.42 6.97 11.63
C TYR A 441 27.33 6.13 12.56
N PRO A 442 27.85 6.67 13.68
CA PRO A 442 28.69 5.90 14.60
C PRO A 442 27.91 4.76 15.26
N LEU A 443 28.51 3.57 15.27
CA LEU A 443 27.95 2.39 15.89
C LEU A 443 28.21 2.43 17.41
N LEU A 444 27.23 2.92 18.17
CA LEU A 444 27.35 3.10 19.63
C LEU A 444 27.12 1.78 20.38
N GLY A 445 27.94 1.52 21.41
CA GLY A 445 27.77 0.39 22.33
C GLY A 445 28.05 -1.01 21.78
N ARG A 446 28.60 -1.13 20.55
CA ARG A 446 28.83 -2.43 19.87
C ARG A 446 30.31 -2.72 19.55
N ASN A 447 31.22 -2.14 20.34
CA ASN A 447 32.66 -2.26 20.08
C ASN A 447 33.15 -3.71 20.18
N LYS A 448 32.61 -4.50 21.12
CA LYS A 448 32.98 -5.91 21.30
C LYS A 448 32.59 -6.75 20.08
N GLU A 449 31.41 -6.51 19.54
CA GLU A 449 30.87 -7.21 18.38
C GLU A 449 31.68 -6.94 17.11
N ILE A 450 32.19 -5.72 16.95
CA ILE A 450 33.10 -5.35 15.85
C ILE A 450 34.51 -5.92 16.09
N GLU A 451 34.98 -5.97 17.33
CA GLU A 451 36.28 -6.54 17.68
C GLU A 451 36.38 -8.03 17.30
N TYR A 452 35.31 -8.81 17.48
CA TYR A 452 35.27 -10.20 16.98
C TYR A 452 35.53 -10.28 15.47
N PHE A 453 34.89 -9.43 14.66
CA PHE A 453 35.14 -9.41 13.21
C PHE A 453 36.59 -9.06 12.88
N ILE A 454 37.18 -8.08 13.57
CA ILE A 454 38.58 -7.68 13.37
C ILE A 454 39.53 -8.84 13.72
N CYS A 455 39.27 -9.55 14.81
CA CYS A 455 40.05 -10.74 15.19
C CYS A 455 39.91 -11.86 14.16
N THR A 456 38.69 -12.17 13.71
CA THR A 456 38.44 -13.17 12.66
C THR A 456 39.16 -12.82 11.34
N MET A 457 39.15 -11.54 10.95
CA MET A 457 39.89 -11.06 9.78
C MET A 457 41.40 -11.31 9.93
N LYS A 458 41.98 -10.98 11.10
CA LYS A 458 43.41 -11.22 11.36
C LYS A 458 43.75 -12.71 11.29
N GLU A 459 42.94 -13.57 11.91
CA GLU A 459 43.15 -15.02 11.85
C GLU A 459 43.02 -15.57 10.43
N PHE A 460 42.07 -15.07 9.64
CA PHE A 460 41.92 -15.45 8.24
C PHE A 460 43.18 -15.16 7.44
N PHE A 461 43.77 -13.97 7.60
CA PHE A 461 45.02 -13.61 6.91
C PHE A 461 46.23 -14.43 7.35
N VAL A 462 46.23 -14.97 8.57
CA VAL A 462 47.34 -15.80 9.09
C VAL A 462 47.20 -17.25 8.62
N TYR A 463 46.01 -17.84 8.74
CA TYR A 463 45.82 -19.28 8.51
C TYR A 463 45.27 -19.62 7.13
N ASN A 464 44.77 -18.63 6.37
CA ASN A 464 44.12 -18.80 5.07
C ASN A 464 43.04 -19.89 5.05
N GLN A 465 42.26 -19.97 6.12
CA GLN A 465 41.16 -20.90 6.28
C GLN A 465 39.83 -20.15 6.34
N SER A 466 38.78 -20.75 5.76
CA SER A 466 37.44 -20.17 5.78
C SER A 466 36.95 -19.91 7.20
N ARG A 467 36.25 -18.79 7.38
CA ARG A 467 35.66 -18.39 8.66
C ARG A 467 34.22 -17.93 8.47
N VAL A 468 33.35 -18.31 9.39
CA VAL A 468 31.96 -17.89 9.38
C VAL A 468 31.65 -17.15 10.68
N LEU A 469 31.03 -15.98 10.58
CA LEU A 469 30.64 -15.16 11.73
C LEU A 469 29.13 -14.93 11.70
N VAL A 470 28.44 -15.32 12.75
CA VAL A 470 26.98 -15.26 12.83
C VAL A 470 26.56 -14.32 13.95
N TYR A 471 25.82 -13.27 13.59
CA TYR A 471 25.19 -12.35 14.54
C TYR A 471 23.70 -12.69 14.69
N GLU A 472 23.34 -13.27 15.82
CA GLU A 472 21.97 -13.69 16.13
C GLU A 472 21.30 -12.69 17.08
N ALA A 473 20.10 -12.23 16.70
CA ALA A 473 19.26 -11.40 17.57
C ALA A 473 17.83 -11.30 17.04
N SER A 474 16.88 -11.03 17.94
CA SER A 474 15.51 -10.68 17.55
C SER A 474 15.48 -9.39 16.72
N PRO A 475 14.40 -9.15 15.94
CA PRO A 475 14.22 -7.91 15.20
C PRO A 475 14.37 -6.68 16.11
N GLY A 476 15.07 -5.64 15.62
CA GLY A 476 15.23 -4.36 16.32
C GLY A 476 16.49 -4.18 17.18
N TYR A 477 17.29 -5.23 17.38
CA TYR A 477 18.54 -5.19 18.17
C TYR A 477 19.73 -4.51 17.47
N GLY A 478 19.58 -4.09 16.22
CA GLY A 478 20.61 -3.37 15.46
C GLY A 478 21.53 -4.22 14.58
N LYS A 479 21.17 -5.48 14.29
CA LYS A 479 21.93 -6.41 13.42
C LYS A 479 22.43 -5.77 12.12
N SER A 480 21.53 -5.14 11.35
CA SER A 480 21.87 -4.48 10.09
C SER A 480 22.87 -3.32 10.25
N GLN A 481 22.89 -2.63 11.40
CA GLN A 481 23.85 -1.56 11.66
C GLN A 481 25.25 -2.12 11.93
N VAL A 482 25.34 -3.24 12.65
CA VAL A 482 26.60 -3.96 12.87
C VAL A 482 27.18 -4.42 11.53
N LEU A 483 26.37 -5.08 10.69
CA LEU A 483 26.77 -5.51 9.35
C LEU A 483 27.20 -4.34 8.46
N MET A 484 26.54 -3.18 8.56
CA MET A 484 26.93 -1.99 7.81
C MET A 484 28.32 -1.50 8.21
N LYS A 485 28.62 -1.45 9.52
CA LYS A 485 29.97 -1.09 10.00
C LYS A 485 31.02 -2.10 9.56
N ILE A 486 30.69 -3.40 9.60
CA ILE A 486 31.55 -4.48 9.11
C ILE A 486 31.82 -4.33 7.61
N LYS A 487 30.81 -3.98 6.80
CA LYS A 487 30.98 -3.72 5.37
C LYS A 487 32.02 -2.62 5.12
N CYS A 488 31.95 -1.52 5.87
CA CYS A 488 32.94 -0.43 5.76
C CYS A 488 34.35 -0.89 6.16
N LEU A 489 34.49 -1.72 7.20
CA LEU A 489 35.79 -2.26 7.64
C LEU A 489 36.35 -3.35 6.70
N ALA A 490 35.47 -4.11 6.07
CA ALA A 490 35.81 -5.17 5.14
C ALA A 490 36.39 -4.61 3.83
N GLN A 491 36.04 -3.38 3.46
CA GLN A 491 36.61 -2.70 2.30
C GLN A 491 38.11 -2.40 2.49
N GLY A 492 38.87 -2.59 1.42
CA GLY A 492 40.28 -2.17 1.34
C GLY A 492 41.02 -2.89 0.22
N ASP A 493 42.30 -2.57 0.06
CA ASP A 493 43.11 -3.13 -1.03
C ASP A 493 43.17 -4.66 -0.97
N LYS A 494 43.07 -5.30 -2.14
CA LYS A 494 43.05 -6.76 -2.34
C LYS A 494 41.93 -7.51 -1.61
N ARG A 495 40.81 -6.83 -1.31
CA ARG A 495 39.64 -7.44 -0.66
C ARG A 495 38.41 -7.30 -1.54
N ARG A 496 37.72 -8.42 -1.77
CA ARG A 496 36.50 -8.50 -2.57
C ARG A 496 35.29 -8.68 -1.66
N THR A 497 34.63 -7.58 -1.32
CA THR A 497 33.45 -7.61 -0.44
C THR A 497 32.15 -7.61 -1.25
N ALA A 498 31.30 -8.62 -1.03
CA ALA A 498 29.93 -8.69 -1.56
C ALA A 498 28.95 -8.73 -0.40
N ALA A 499 28.00 -7.79 -0.38
CA ALA A 499 27.04 -7.64 0.71
C ALA A 499 25.61 -7.68 0.16
N ILE A 500 24.71 -8.41 0.82
CA ILE A 500 23.31 -8.61 0.42
C ILE A 500 22.34 -8.48 1.61
N GLU A 501 21.14 -7.97 1.37
CA GLU A 501 20.01 -7.97 2.32
C GLU A 501 18.89 -8.83 1.74
N LEU A 502 18.46 -9.88 2.47
CA LEU A 502 17.44 -10.82 2.01
C LEU A 502 16.06 -10.50 2.61
N LYS A 503 15.00 -10.84 1.87
CA LYS A 503 13.60 -10.66 2.30
C LYS A 503 12.86 -11.99 2.28
N LYS A 504 11.69 -12.05 2.92
CA LYS A 504 10.83 -13.25 2.94
C LYS A 504 10.47 -13.76 1.54
N SER A 505 10.31 -12.87 0.55
CA SER A 505 10.07 -13.25 -0.85
C SER A 505 11.27 -13.94 -1.52
N SER A 506 12.50 -13.67 -1.05
CA SER A 506 13.74 -14.22 -1.59
C SER A 506 13.83 -15.75 -1.46
N PHE A 507 13.16 -16.34 -0.47
CA PHE A 507 13.14 -17.80 -0.25
C PHE A 507 12.46 -18.58 -1.41
N ARG A 508 11.63 -17.91 -2.22
CA ARG A 508 10.89 -18.58 -3.32
C ARG A 508 11.73 -18.81 -4.57
N HIS A 509 12.88 -18.15 -4.68
CA HIS A 509 13.74 -18.22 -5.86
C HIS A 509 14.92 -19.16 -5.60
N THR A 510 15.12 -20.13 -6.49
CA THR A 510 16.26 -21.05 -6.40
C THR A 510 17.56 -20.32 -6.67
N PHE A 511 18.55 -20.54 -5.81
CA PHE A 511 19.93 -20.04 -5.93
C PHE A 511 20.09 -18.52 -5.82
N TYR A 512 19.05 -17.81 -5.39
CA TYR A 512 18.99 -16.36 -5.42
C TYR A 512 20.09 -15.68 -4.61
N ALA A 513 20.35 -16.13 -3.37
CA ALA A 513 21.36 -15.50 -2.52
C ALA A 513 22.76 -15.58 -3.15
N ILE A 514 23.14 -16.72 -3.73
CA ILE A 514 24.43 -16.86 -4.42
C ILE A 514 24.48 -16.05 -5.71
N GLN A 515 23.41 -16.01 -6.52
CA GLN A 515 23.38 -15.15 -7.72
C GLN A 515 23.71 -13.70 -7.37
N MET A 516 23.14 -13.22 -6.25
CA MET A 516 23.37 -11.87 -5.77
C MET A 516 24.80 -11.64 -5.27
N LEU A 517 25.37 -12.60 -4.54
CA LEU A 517 26.77 -12.54 -4.09
C LEU A 517 27.75 -12.63 -5.26
N MET A 518 27.45 -13.45 -6.28
CA MET A 518 28.27 -13.58 -7.47
C MET A 518 28.23 -12.33 -8.34
N ALA A 519 27.07 -11.67 -8.46
CA ALA A 519 27.00 -10.35 -9.05
C ALA A 519 27.98 -9.42 -8.35
N GLY A 520 27.93 -9.43 -7.01
CA GLY A 520 28.90 -8.91 -6.02
C GLY A 520 30.34 -8.98 -6.48
N VAL A 521 30.85 -10.21 -6.52
CA VAL A 521 32.22 -10.57 -6.88
C VAL A 521 32.55 -10.15 -8.31
N LEU A 522 31.64 -10.33 -9.26
CA LEU A 522 31.88 -10.01 -10.65
C LEU A 522 31.94 -8.48 -10.90
N GLY A 523 31.41 -7.67 -9.97
CA GLY A 523 31.41 -6.21 -10.07
C GLY A 523 30.30 -5.69 -10.98
N LEU A 524 29.21 -6.45 -11.14
CA LEU A 524 28.14 -6.11 -12.08
C LEU A 524 27.21 -5.00 -11.56
N GLY A 525 27.26 -4.69 -10.27
CA GLY A 525 26.44 -3.64 -9.65
C GLY A 525 26.76 -2.21 -10.13
N THR A 526 27.94 -1.98 -10.72
CA THR A 526 28.36 -0.65 -11.24
C THR A 526 27.95 -0.42 -12.69
N CYS A 527 27.56 -1.48 -13.41
CA CYS A 527 27.20 -1.42 -14.83
C CYS A 527 25.82 -0.77 -15.02
N LYS A 528 25.71 0.18 -15.96
CA LYS A 528 24.46 0.88 -16.26
C LYS A 528 23.61 0.16 -17.31
N HIS A 529 24.26 -0.59 -18.22
CA HIS A 529 23.60 -1.23 -19.35
C HIS A 529 23.97 -2.72 -19.51
N TYR A 530 23.07 -3.50 -20.12
CA TYR A 530 23.27 -4.94 -20.33
C TYR A 530 24.52 -5.25 -21.17
N LYS A 531 24.86 -4.40 -22.15
CA LYS A 531 26.09 -4.54 -22.97
C LYS A 531 27.36 -4.43 -22.13
N GLU A 532 27.40 -3.50 -21.16
CA GLU A 532 28.53 -3.35 -20.23
C GLU A 532 28.65 -4.58 -19.32
N ARG A 533 27.52 -5.09 -18.81
CA ARG A 533 27.49 -6.32 -18.02
C ARG A 533 28.01 -7.50 -18.83
N GLN A 534 27.53 -7.65 -20.06
CA GLN A 534 27.91 -8.74 -20.97
C GLN A 534 29.40 -8.70 -21.31
N ALA A 535 29.96 -7.52 -21.62
CA ALA A 535 31.39 -7.38 -21.86
C ALA A 535 32.23 -7.72 -20.61
N THR A 536 31.81 -7.23 -19.43
CA THR A 536 32.50 -7.51 -18.16
C THR A 536 32.46 -9.00 -17.81
N LEU A 537 31.30 -9.65 -18.00
CA LEU A 537 31.12 -11.09 -17.81
C LEU A 537 31.97 -11.90 -18.79
N HIS A 538 31.93 -11.57 -20.07
CA HIS A 538 32.69 -12.26 -21.10
C HIS A 538 34.20 -12.22 -20.80
N ASN A 539 34.73 -11.04 -20.47
CA ASN A 539 36.15 -10.89 -20.13
C ASN A 539 36.58 -11.74 -18.92
N LYS A 540 35.69 -11.94 -17.93
CA LYS A 540 36.01 -12.74 -16.73
C LYS A 540 35.78 -14.23 -16.89
N ILE A 541 34.88 -14.65 -17.77
CA ILE A 541 34.40 -16.03 -17.85
C ILE A 541 34.95 -16.79 -19.06
N HIS A 542 35.43 -16.10 -20.10
CA HIS A 542 35.91 -16.75 -21.33
C HIS A 542 37.02 -17.81 -21.12
N THR A 543 37.78 -17.72 -20.02
CA THR A 543 38.82 -18.72 -19.66
C THR A 543 38.32 -19.85 -18.76
N LEU A 544 37.14 -19.70 -18.14
CA LEU A 544 36.63 -20.60 -17.10
C LEU A 544 35.55 -21.57 -17.60
N MET A 545 34.90 -21.21 -18.71
CA MET A 545 33.78 -21.94 -19.28
C MET A 545 33.76 -21.81 -20.80
N ASP A 546 33.27 -22.86 -21.48
CA ASP A 546 33.06 -22.86 -22.93
C ASP A 546 32.04 -21.76 -23.30
N GLU A 547 32.33 -21.01 -24.37
CA GLU A 547 31.46 -19.97 -24.89
C GLU A 547 30.04 -20.47 -25.16
N LYS A 548 29.89 -21.74 -25.50
CA LYS A 548 28.60 -22.38 -25.74
C LYS A 548 27.69 -22.36 -24.51
N LEU A 549 28.26 -22.27 -23.31
CA LEU A 549 27.54 -22.31 -22.05
C LEU A 549 27.24 -20.91 -21.48
N HIS A 550 27.73 -19.85 -22.12
CA HIS A 550 27.54 -18.47 -21.65
C HIS A 550 26.07 -18.07 -21.54
N CYS A 551 25.17 -18.64 -22.34
CA CYS A 551 23.74 -18.29 -22.28
C CYS A 551 23.03 -18.78 -21.00
N LEU A 552 23.63 -19.63 -20.17
CA LEU A 552 23.13 -19.94 -18.82
C LEU A 552 23.09 -18.69 -17.92
N LEU A 553 23.91 -17.69 -18.22
CA LEU A 553 24.03 -16.46 -17.44
C LEU A 553 23.02 -15.39 -17.86
N ASN A 554 22.30 -15.60 -18.96
CA ASN A 554 21.34 -14.63 -19.49
C ASN A 554 20.25 -14.32 -18.48
N ASP A 555 19.64 -15.35 -17.89
CA ASP A 555 18.54 -15.21 -16.94
C ASP A 555 19.01 -14.75 -15.55
N ILE A 556 20.29 -14.99 -15.22
CA ILE A 556 20.87 -14.72 -13.89
C ILE A 556 21.43 -13.30 -13.78
N PHE A 557 22.21 -12.89 -14.78
CA PHE A 557 22.88 -11.60 -14.81
C PHE A 557 22.29 -10.63 -15.84
N TYR A 558 21.18 -11.01 -16.48
CA TYR A 558 20.43 -10.18 -17.42
C TYR A 558 21.31 -9.66 -18.56
N VAL A 559 21.90 -10.62 -19.28
CA VAL A 559 22.79 -10.44 -20.44
C VAL A 559 22.24 -11.19 -21.66
N GLN A 560 22.78 -10.91 -22.86
CA GLN A 560 22.28 -11.46 -24.13
C GLN A 560 23.37 -12.23 -24.86
N PHE A 561 23.84 -13.33 -24.26
CA PHE A 561 24.66 -14.30 -24.99
C PHE A 561 23.78 -15.12 -25.96
N PRO A 562 24.29 -15.47 -27.14
CA PRO A 562 23.54 -16.23 -28.13
C PRO A 562 23.12 -17.59 -27.58
N MET A 563 21.85 -17.95 -27.77
CA MET A 563 21.31 -19.25 -27.36
C MET A 563 21.94 -20.39 -28.19
N THR A 564 22.45 -21.40 -27.49
CA THR A 564 23.02 -22.61 -28.11
C THR A 564 22.04 -23.79 -28.05
N TRP A 565 22.17 -24.71 -29.00
CA TRP A 565 21.27 -25.87 -29.12
C TRP A 565 21.45 -26.87 -27.98
N GLU A 566 22.64 -26.93 -27.39
CA GLU A 566 22.96 -27.78 -26.25
C GLU A 566 22.13 -27.37 -25.02
N ILE A 567 22.01 -26.07 -24.75
CA ILE A 567 21.32 -25.54 -23.56
C ILE A 567 19.79 -25.62 -23.68
N SER A 568 19.25 -25.51 -24.89
CA SER A 568 17.81 -25.67 -25.09
C SER A 568 17.31 -27.09 -24.79
N LYS A 569 18.19 -28.10 -24.90
CA LYS A 569 17.89 -29.51 -24.57
C LYS A 569 18.32 -29.95 -23.16
N MET A 570 19.04 -29.12 -22.41
CA MET A 570 19.49 -29.47 -21.06
C MET A 570 18.33 -29.48 -20.05
N SER A 571 18.32 -30.47 -19.17
CA SER A 571 17.41 -30.51 -18.02
C SER A 571 17.75 -29.38 -17.02
N PRO A 572 16.77 -28.89 -16.24
CA PRO A 572 16.99 -27.86 -15.23
C PRO A 572 18.07 -28.24 -14.19
N SER A 573 18.10 -29.51 -13.77
CA SER A 573 19.11 -30.02 -12.83
C SER A 573 20.53 -29.94 -13.39
N ARG A 574 20.71 -30.24 -14.68
CA ARG A 574 22.03 -30.17 -15.32
C ARG A 574 22.49 -28.72 -15.49
N LYS A 575 21.58 -27.81 -15.86
CA LYS A 575 21.88 -26.36 -15.91
C LYS A 575 22.36 -25.84 -14.56
N GLN A 576 21.73 -26.25 -13.48
CA GLN A 576 22.14 -25.87 -12.12
C GLN A 576 23.53 -26.41 -11.77
N THR A 577 23.84 -27.67 -12.07
CA THR A 577 25.17 -28.24 -11.81
C THR A 577 26.29 -27.51 -12.56
N GLU A 578 26.06 -27.16 -13.83
CA GLU A 578 27.04 -26.38 -14.61
C GLU A 578 27.24 -24.99 -14.02
N LEU A 579 26.15 -24.33 -13.57
CA LEU A 579 26.23 -23.03 -12.90
C LEU A 579 26.97 -23.09 -11.56
N GLU A 580 26.68 -24.09 -10.72
CA GLU A 580 27.40 -24.30 -9.46
C GLU A 580 28.90 -24.49 -9.72
N THR A 581 29.25 -25.30 -10.72
CA THR A 581 30.64 -25.57 -11.11
C THR A 581 31.34 -24.29 -11.57
N LEU A 582 30.67 -23.49 -12.41
CA LEU A 582 31.18 -22.21 -12.86
C LEU A 582 31.44 -21.25 -11.68
N PHE A 583 30.46 -21.09 -10.78
CA PHE A 583 30.59 -20.15 -9.67
C PHE A 583 31.69 -20.57 -8.69
N MET A 584 31.85 -21.88 -8.44
CA MET A 584 33.00 -22.37 -7.67
C MET A 584 34.33 -21.98 -8.32
N ARG A 585 34.50 -22.22 -9.63
CA ARG A 585 35.73 -21.85 -10.35
C ARG A 585 36.02 -20.35 -10.32
N ILE A 586 34.99 -19.51 -10.46
CA ILE A 586 35.13 -18.05 -10.38
C ILE A 586 35.64 -17.65 -8.99
N LEU A 587 35.08 -18.25 -7.93
CA LEU A 587 35.47 -17.95 -6.55
C LEU A 587 36.87 -18.48 -6.23
N GLU A 588 37.23 -19.68 -6.70
CA GLU A 588 38.58 -20.25 -6.58
C GLU A 588 39.62 -19.34 -7.24
N GLN A 589 39.38 -18.90 -8.49
CA GLN A 589 40.30 -18.00 -9.18
C GLN A 589 40.40 -16.66 -8.44
N THR A 590 39.27 -16.07 -8.05
CA THR A 590 39.25 -14.77 -7.34
C THR A 590 40.00 -14.87 -6.01
N ALA A 591 39.86 -15.98 -5.29
CA ALA A 591 40.52 -16.20 -4.00
C ALA A 591 42.05 -16.31 -4.08
N THR A 592 42.62 -16.54 -5.27
CA THR A 592 44.09 -16.53 -5.46
C THR A 592 44.67 -15.12 -5.51
N GLU A 593 43.88 -14.12 -5.91
CA GLU A 593 44.31 -12.73 -6.07
C GLU A 593 43.78 -11.81 -4.95
N GLU A 594 42.54 -12.03 -4.52
CA GLU A 594 41.81 -11.19 -3.58
C GLU A 594 41.19 -12.03 -2.45
N SER A 595 41.16 -11.50 -1.23
CA SER A 595 40.42 -12.14 -0.13
C SER A 595 38.93 -11.86 -0.26
N ILE A 596 38.11 -12.91 -0.31
CA ILE A 596 36.66 -12.80 -0.53
C ILE A 596 35.93 -12.69 0.82
N ILE A 597 35.04 -11.71 0.93
CA ILE A 597 34.22 -11.47 2.12
C ILE A 597 32.75 -11.35 1.70
N PHE A 598 31.92 -12.29 2.16
CA PHE A 598 30.47 -12.26 1.96
C PHE A 598 29.77 -11.75 3.21
N ILE A 599 28.82 -10.84 3.03
CA ILE A 599 28.02 -10.24 4.10
C ILE A 599 26.54 -10.46 3.76
N ILE A 600 25.82 -11.19 4.60
CA ILE A 600 24.40 -11.55 4.37
C ILE A 600 23.56 -11.04 5.53
N ASP A 601 22.70 -10.06 5.28
CA ASP A 601 21.69 -9.60 6.24
C ASP A 601 20.41 -10.43 6.11
N GLU A 602 19.82 -10.81 7.24
CA GLU A 602 18.61 -11.64 7.35
C GLU A 602 18.75 -13.02 6.68
N ALA A 603 19.83 -13.73 7.05
CA ALA A 603 20.22 -15.02 6.49
C ALA A 603 19.19 -16.15 6.70
N GLN A 604 18.21 -15.98 7.60
CA GLN A 604 17.10 -16.93 7.72
C GLN A 604 16.26 -17.04 6.44
N PHE A 605 16.36 -16.06 5.52
CA PHE A 605 15.68 -16.08 4.22
C PHE A 605 16.56 -16.59 3.06
N VAL A 606 17.74 -17.14 3.32
CA VAL A 606 18.56 -17.80 2.31
C VAL A 606 17.84 -19.06 1.80
N ASP A 607 17.80 -19.24 0.48
CA ASP A 607 17.17 -20.39 -0.16
C ASP A 607 17.96 -21.69 0.06
N LEU A 608 17.26 -22.84 0.00
CA LEU A 608 17.83 -24.16 0.30
C LEU A 608 19.05 -24.49 -0.58
N THR A 609 19.02 -24.12 -1.86
CA THR A 609 20.10 -24.40 -2.81
C THR A 609 21.33 -23.53 -2.54
N SER A 610 21.14 -22.27 -2.16
CA SER A 610 22.24 -21.38 -1.74
C SER A 610 22.91 -21.85 -0.45
N TRP A 611 22.15 -22.37 0.52
CA TRP A 611 22.73 -22.99 1.72
C TRP A 611 23.63 -24.17 1.38
N ALA A 612 23.17 -25.09 0.53
CA ALA A 612 23.94 -26.26 0.09
C ALA A 612 25.22 -25.86 -0.66
N PHE A 613 25.16 -24.80 -1.47
CA PHE A 613 26.34 -24.26 -2.14
C PHE A 613 27.33 -23.64 -1.17
N MET A 614 26.88 -22.85 -0.20
CA MET A 614 27.76 -22.25 0.82
C MET A 614 28.48 -23.31 1.66
N GLU A 615 27.82 -24.43 1.96
CA GLU A 615 28.45 -25.56 2.67
C GLU A 615 29.62 -26.14 1.88
N LYS A 616 29.48 -26.31 0.56
CA LYS A 616 30.58 -26.72 -0.33
C LYS A 616 31.65 -25.62 -0.42
N LEU A 617 31.24 -24.36 -0.46
CA LEU A 617 32.14 -23.22 -0.64
C LEU A 617 33.15 -23.09 0.52
N ILE A 618 32.67 -23.15 1.76
CA ILE A 618 33.53 -23.00 2.95
C ILE A 618 34.60 -24.10 3.07
N GLN A 619 34.39 -25.26 2.42
CA GLN A 619 35.32 -26.39 2.42
C GLN A 619 36.42 -26.27 1.35
N ASN A 620 36.13 -25.60 0.23
CA ASN A 620 37.00 -25.61 -0.95
C ASN A 620 37.71 -24.27 -1.22
N VAL A 621 37.14 -23.15 -0.79
CA VAL A 621 37.68 -21.80 -1.07
C VAL A 621 37.87 -21.04 0.23
N PRO A 622 39.04 -20.42 0.48
CA PRO A 622 39.25 -19.59 1.66
C PRO A 622 38.37 -18.33 1.56
N ILE A 623 37.34 -18.27 2.39
CA ILE A 623 36.35 -17.17 2.39
C ILE A 623 35.93 -16.79 3.81
N ILE A 624 35.63 -15.50 4.01
CA ILE A 624 34.94 -15.03 5.22
C ILE A 624 33.47 -14.82 4.89
N ILE A 625 32.57 -15.46 5.65
CA ILE A 625 31.13 -15.24 5.52
C ILE A 625 30.59 -14.65 6.82
N VAL A 626 30.06 -13.44 6.78
CA VAL A 626 29.41 -12.75 7.89
C VAL A 626 27.92 -12.75 7.65
N MET A 627 27.14 -13.24 8.61
CA MET A 627 25.68 -13.31 8.50
C MET A 627 25.02 -12.66 9.72
N SER A 628 23.87 -12.03 9.51
CA SER A 628 22.91 -11.81 10.59
C SER A 628 21.72 -12.74 10.43
N LEU A 629 21.15 -13.19 11.54
CA LEU A 629 19.91 -13.95 11.53
C LEU A 629 19.06 -13.68 12.77
N SER A 630 17.77 -13.90 12.61
CA SER A 630 16.85 -14.03 13.74
C SER A 630 16.80 -15.51 14.16
N PRO A 631 16.48 -15.81 15.43
CA PRO A 631 16.29 -17.20 15.85
C PRO A 631 15.30 -17.90 14.92
N PHE A 632 15.67 -19.10 14.46
CA PHE A 632 14.79 -19.86 13.55
C PHE A 632 13.50 -20.25 14.27
N VAL A 633 12.36 -20.01 13.62
CA VAL A 633 11.05 -20.47 14.10
C VAL A 633 10.89 -21.97 13.88
N ASP A 634 11.44 -22.48 12.76
CA ASP A 634 11.41 -23.88 12.35
C ASP A 634 12.81 -24.51 12.37
N ILE A 635 12.90 -25.83 12.23
CA ILE A 635 14.18 -26.53 12.17
C ILE A 635 14.94 -26.07 10.91
N PRO A 636 16.17 -25.53 11.03
CA PRO A 636 16.96 -25.11 9.88
C PRO A 636 17.32 -26.31 8.99
N CYS A 637 17.52 -26.06 7.69
CA CYS A 637 17.87 -27.13 6.75
C CYS A 637 19.22 -27.79 7.13
N ALA A 638 19.47 -28.98 6.58
CA ALA A 638 20.67 -29.76 6.92
C ALA A 638 21.98 -28.99 6.66
N ALA A 639 22.06 -28.30 5.51
CA ALA A 639 23.23 -27.51 5.13
C ALA A 639 23.45 -26.30 6.06
N ALA A 640 22.37 -25.58 6.40
CA ALA A 640 22.43 -24.49 7.37
C ALA A 640 22.91 -25.01 8.73
N SER A 641 22.32 -26.11 9.21
CA SER A 641 22.73 -26.75 10.46
C SER A 641 24.20 -27.19 10.47
N ALA A 642 24.71 -27.70 9.34
CA ALA A 642 26.09 -28.13 9.18
C ALA A 642 27.06 -26.95 9.27
N ILE A 643 26.76 -25.83 8.60
CA ILE A 643 27.56 -24.60 8.68
C ILE A 643 27.55 -24.06 10.10
N MET A 644 26.39 -24.02 10.75
CA MET A 644 26.23 -23.47 12.10
C MET A 644 26.98 -24.27 13.16
N LYS A 645 27.05 -25.60 13.03
CA LYS A 645 27.76 -26.48 13.97
C LYS A 645 29.26 -26.65 13.65
N ASN A 646 29.74 -26.04 12.56
CA ASN A 646 31.13 -26.18 12.14
C ASN A 646 32.07 -25.42 13.10
N ARG A 647 33.26 -25.97 13.35
CA ARG A 647 34.29 -25.35 14.21
C ARG A 647 34.83 -24.03 13.68
N ILE A 648 34.68 -23.76 12.38
CA ILE A 648 35.07 -22.49 11.77
C ILE A 648 34.05 -21.37 12.01
N THR A 649 32.88 -21.69 12.57
CA THR A 649 31.76 -20.77 12.78
C THR A 649 31.81 -20.20 14.20
N THR A 650 31.81 -18.87 14.30
CA THR A 650 31.72 -18.15 15.57
C THR A 650 30.34 -17.51 15.70
N TYR A 651 29.66 -17.83 16.81
CA TYR A 651 28.32 -17.34 17.12
C TYR A 651 28.36 -16.18 18.10
N ILE A 652 27.68 -15.09 17.76
CA ILE A 652 27.59 -13.87 18.57
C ILE A 652 26.11 -13.52 18.75
N THR A 653 25.63 -13.57 19.98
CA THR A 653 24.27 -13.14 20.33
C THR A 653 24.28 -11.65 20.67
N LEU A 654 23.49 -10.84 19.95
CA LEU A 654 23.38 -9.42 20.28
C LEU A 654 22.41 -9.20 21.44
N GLY A 655 22.95 -8.75 22.57
CA GLY A 655 22.14 -8.35 23.73
C GLY A 655 21.64 -6.91 23.66
N ALA A 656 20.93 -6.50 24.70
CA ALA A 656 20.52 -5.11 24.91
C ALA A 656 21.73 -4.17 25.03
N ILE A 657 21.59 -2.94 24.54
CA ILE A 657 22.61 -1.89 24.64
C ILE A 657 22.57 -1.26 26.03
N GLN A 658 23.72 -0.79 26.52
CA GLN A 658 23.81 -0.19 27.86
C GLN A 658 23.10 1.18 27.91
N PRO A 659 22.55 1.59 29.08
CA PRO A 659 21.87 2.87 29.24
C PRO A 659 22.69 4.09 28.79
N LYS A 660 24.01 4.05 28.97
CA LYS A 660 24.91 5.11 28.51
C LYS A 660 24.92 5.27 26.98
N ASP A 661 24.89 4.17 26.24
CA ASP A 661 24.98 4.21 24.78
C ASP A 661 23.60 4.54 24.16
N ILE A 662 22.50 4.24 24.86
CA ILE A 662 21.15 4.71 24.49
C ILE A 662 21.10 6.23 24.54
N ARG A 663 21.60 6.83 25.63
CA ARG A 663 21.71 8.28 25.78
C ARG A 663 22.50 8.92 24.64
N ASP A 664 23.69 8.36 24.36
CA ASP A 664 24.56 8.85 23.29
C ASP A 664 23.88 8.73 21.92
N MET A 665 23.11 7.66 21.69
CA MET A 665 22.32 7.46 20.48
C MET A 665 21.19 8.48 20.33
N VAL A 666 20.52 8.83 21.42
CA VAL A 666 19.43 9.82 21.42
C VAL A 666 19.98 11.21 21.16
N CYS A 667 21.05 11.61 21.84
CA CYS A 667 21.70 12.90 21.62
C CYS A 667 22.14 13.07 20.16
N LEU A 668 22.71 12.01 19.55
CA LEU A 668 23.11 12.02 18.15
C LEU A 668 21.91 12.08 17.18
N ASN A 669 20.84 11.32 17.44
CA ASN A 669 19.65 11.32 16.60
C ASN A 669 18.93 12.67 16.59
N LEU A 670 18.93 13.37 17.72
CA LEU A 670 18.32 14.68 17.89
C LEU A 670 19.26 15.84 17.50
N ASP A 671 20.53 15.57 17.19
CA ASP A 671 21.60 16.57 16.99
C ASP A 671 21.73 17.57 18.16
N VAL A 672 21.63 17.08 19.40
CA VAL A 672 21.67 17.91 20.62
C VAL A 672 22.86 17.59 21.53
N SER A 673 23.32 18.59 22.29
CA SER A 673 24.41 18.40 23.25
C SER A 673 23.98 17.74 24.56
N SER A 674 22.68 17.78 24.90
CA SER A 674 22.15 17.17 26.13
C SER A 674 20.65 16.95 26.07
N ILE A 675 20.20 15.96 26.82
CA ILE A 675 18.78 15.65 27.04
C ILE A 675 18.41 15.74 28.53
N PRO A 676 17.12 16.00 28.87
CA PRO A 676 16.68 16.00 30.26
C PRO A 676 16.77 14.60 30.89
N LYS A 677 17.10 14.49 32.20
CA LYS A 677 17.12 13.21 32.93
C LYS A 677 15.79 12.45 32.84
N GLU A 678 14.65 13.16 32.83
CA GLU A 678 13.34 12.52 32.68
C GLU A 678 13.19 11.81 31.33
N LEU A 679 13.71 12.40 30.25
CA LEU A 679 13.70 11.81 28.91
C LEU A 679 14.68 10.63 28.82
N ASP A 680 15.87 10.76 29.40
CA ASP A 680 16.87 9.68 29.48
C ASP A 680 16.30 8.46 30.21
N MET A 681 15.72 8.64 31.40
CA MET A 681 15.09 7.57 32.16
C MET A 681 13.93 6.92 31.39
N TYR A 682 13.05 7.73 30.79
CA TYR A 682 11.92 7.22 30.01
C TYR A 682 12.37 6.37 28.83
N LEU A 683 13.40 6.79 28.10
CA LEU A 683 13.91 6.06 26.94
C LEU A 683 14.69 4.81 27.37
N VAL A 684 15.46 4.85 28.46
CA VAL A 684 16.17 3.68 28.99
C VAL A 684 15.17 2.62 29.48
N GLU A 685 14.19 2.99 30.30
CA GLU A 685 13.17 2.08 30.82
C GLU A 685 12.26 1.57 29.70
N GLY A 686 11.74 2.47 28.87
CA GLY A 686 10.78 2.16 27.81
C GLY A 686 11.36 1.37 26.63
N SER A 687 12.65 1.54 26.32
CA SER A 687 13.30 0.79 25.25
C SER A 687 13.80 -0.59 25.69
N CYS A 688 13.97 -0.83 27.00
CA CYS A 688 14.62 -2.02 27.54
C CYS A 688 16.00 -2.30 26.90
N GLY A 689 16.68 -1.26 26.41
CA GLY A 689 17.97 -1.38 25.70
C GLY A 689 17.87 -1.90 24.26
N ILE A 690 16.68 -1.93 23.67
CA ILE A 690 16.46 -2.28 22.26
C ILE A 690 16.48 -0.99 21.41
N PRO A 691 17.44 -0.81 20.49
CA PRO A 691 17.59 0.40 19.69
C PRO A 691 16.34 0.80 18.90
N PHE A 692 15.64 -0.19 18.33
CA PHE A 692 14.42 0.05 17.58
C PHE A 692 13.31 0.65 18.46
N TYR A 693 13.13 0.15 19.69
CA TYR A 693 12.11 0.67 20.61
C TYR A 693 12.44 2.10 21.02
N CYS A 694 13.71 2.38 21.31
CA CYS A 694 14.17 3.74 21.59
C CYS A 694 13.82 4.70 20.44
N LYS A 695 14.08 4.29 19.20
CA LYS A 695 13.78 5.09 18.01
C LYS A 695 12.27 5.33 17.82
N GLU A 696 11.45 4.31 17.99
CA GLU A 696 9.98 4.43 17.86
C GLU A 696 9.39 5.31 18.96
N LEU A 697 9.88 5.20 20.21
CA LEU A 697 9.50 6.09 21.31
C LEU A 697 9.89 7.54 21.01
N LEU A 698 11.12 7.77 20.51
CA LEU A 698 11.59 9.10 20.15
C LEU A 698 10.75 9.72 19.02
N GLN A 699 10.49 8.95 17.96
CA GLN A 699 9.64 9.38 16.84
C GLN A 699 8.21 9.68 17.28
N ASN A 700 7.67 8.92 18.23
CA ASN A 700 6.37 9.21 18.82
C ASN A 700 6.39 10.56 19.56
N LEU A 701 7.42 10.83 20.36
CA LEU A 701 7.56 12.12 21.07
C LEU A 701 7.70 13.30 20.11
N GLU A 702 8.44 13.15 19.02
CA GLU A 702 8.53 14.17 17.96
C GLU A 702 7.20 14.40 17.25
N HIS A 703 6.49 13.31 16.90
CA HIS A 703 5.18 13.38 16.24
C HIS A 703 4.16 14.15 17.06
N HIS A 704 4.15 13.97 18.38
CA HIS A 704 3.28 14.69 19.30
C HIS A 704 3.82 16.08 19.72
N LYS A 705 4.94 16.52 19.13
CA LYS A 705 5.61 17.81 19.42
C LYS A 705 5.93 18.00 20.91
N VAL A 706 6.32 16.92 21.58
CA VAL A 706 6.68 16.92 23.00
C VAL A 706 8.09 17.48 23.22
N LEU A 707 8.97 17.35 22.22
CA LEU A 707 10.37 17.81 22.29
C LEU A 707 10.48 19.27 21.79
N VAL A 708 11.22 20.10 22.53
CA VAL A 708 11.47 21.51 22.21
C VAL A 708 12.97 21.76 22.21
N PHE A 709 13.51 22.29 21.12
CA PHE A 709 14.94 22.58 20.96
C PHE A 709 15.23 24.04 21.30
N ARG A 710 16.26 24.30 22.11
CA ARG A 710 16.72 25.66 22.46
C ARG A 710 18.21 25.80 22.31
N GLN A 711 18.67 26.95 21.82
CA GLN A 711 20.09 27.27 21.73
C GLN A 711 20.69 27.52 23.12
N MET A 712 21.89 26.98 23.36
CA MET A 712 22.63 27.17 24.60
C MET A 712 23.18 28.61 24.66
N LYS A 713 22.59 29.50 25.48
CA LYS A 713 23.18 30.82 25.75
C LYS A 713 24.38 30.66 26.70
N SER A 714 25.52 31.25 26.34
CA SER A 714 26.70 31.37 27.21
C SER A 714 26.29 31.96 28.55
N LYS A 715 26.70 31.33 29.66
CA LYS A 715 26.39 31.74 31.03
C LYS A 715 26.76 33.22 31.27
N GLU A 716 25.81 34.12 31.16
CA GLU A 716 25.87 35.41 31.85
C GLU A 716 25.45 35.20 33.31
N LYS A 717 26.29 35.75 34.20
CA LYS A 717 26.08 35.80 35.66
C LYS A 717 24.81 36.59 35.96
N THR A 718 23.65 35.95 36.06
CA THR A 718 22.48 36.58 36.68
C THR A 718 21.62 35.55 37.43
N ASN A 719 21.60 35.73 38.76
CA ASN A 719 20.59 35.32 39.74
C ASN A 719 20.04 33.89 39.67
N THR A 720 20.59 33.06 40.54
CA THR A 720 20.03 31.81 41.05
C THR A 720 18.62 32.00 41.61
N THR A 721 17.61 31.78 40.78
CA THR A 721 16.26 31.40 41.24
C THR A 721 16.27 29.92 41.63
N TRP A 722 15.75 29.59 42.81
CA TRP A 722 15.69 28.24 43.38
C TRP A 722 15.11 27.15 42.45
N ASN A 723 14.34 27.51 41.42
CA ASN A 723 13.83 26.59 40.40
C ASN A 723 14.88 26.12 39.36
N SER A 724 16.08 26.73 39.29
CA SER A 724 17.13 26.31 38.36
C SER A 724 18.00 25.15 38.90
N LEU A 725 17.72 24.65 40.10
CA LEU A 725 18.44 23.52 40.71
C LEU A 725 17.90 22.15 40.24
N PHE A 726 16.77 22.11 39.52
CA PHE A 726 16.14 20.86 39.05
C PHE A 726 16.30 20.57 37.55
N THR A 727 17.03 21.39 36.79
CA THR A 727 17.31 21.07 35.38
C THR A 727 18.54 20.18 35.29
N ASP A 728 18.31 18.93 35.66
CA ASP A 728 19.24 17.83 35.54
C ASP A 728 19.34 17.41 34.05
N PHE A 729 20.18 18.09 33.28
CA PHE A 729 20.54 17.67 31.93
C PHE A 729 21.64 16.61 31.99
N VAL A 730 21.57 15.61 31.10
CA VAL A 730 22.65 14.65 30.95
C VAL A 730 23.34 14.83 29.61
N MET A 731 24.67 14.89 29.68
CA MET A 731 25.57 15.01 28.54
C MET A 731 25.93 13.62 28.01
N PRO A 732 26.24 13.50 26.71
CA PRO A 732 26.77 12.26 26.15
C PRO A 732 28.15 11.93 26.74
N THR A 733 28.45 10.63 26.84
CA THR A 733 29.69 10.12 27.44
C THR A 733 30.90 10.18 26.49
N GLU A 734 30.66 10.06 25.19
CA GLU A 734 31.68 10.24 24.15
C GLU A 734 31.59 11.64 23.51
N LYS A 735 32.73 12.23 23.14
CA LYS A 735 32.74 13.45 22.31
C LYS A 735 32.19 13.09 20.93
N LEU A 736 30.92 13.36 20.71
CA LEU A 736 30.28 13.24 19.40
C LEU A 736 30.86 14.32 18.47
N GLU A 737 31.78 13.92 17.58
CA GLU A 737 32.18 14.76 16.45
C GLU A 737 31.05 14.75 15.41
N SER A 738 30.25 15.82 15.39
CA SER A 738 29.29 16.08 14.33
C SER A 738 30.05 16.38 13.03
N THR A 739 30.23 15.39 12.17
CA THR A 739 30.90 15.57 10.88
C THR A 739 29.87 15.89 9.79
N ALA A 740 29.27 17.08 9.90
CA ALA A 740 28.61 17.75 8.80
C ALA A 740 29.44 18.99 8.45
N SER A 741 30.09 18.94 7.28
CA SER A 741 30.89 19.95 6.58
C SER A 741 32.13 20.48 7.30
N GLN A 742 33.29 20.28 6.65
CA GLN A 742 34.42 21.20 6.75
C GLN A 742 33.97 22.55 6.17
N ASP A 743 33.27 23.34 6.97
CA ASP A 743 33.20 24.79 6.84
C ASP A 743 33.21 25.33 8.26
N SER A 744 34.24 26.12 8.54
CA SER A 744 34.53 26.71 9.84
C SER A 744 33.55 27.85 10.15
N GLU A 745 32.43 27.53 10.77
CA GLU A 745 31.65 28.48 11.59
C GLU A 745 31.17 27.74 12.86
N GLU A 746 31.34 28.36 14.02
CA GLU A 746 30.95 27.83 15.33
C GLU A 746 29.45 27.46 15.35
N LYS A 747 29.11 26.19 15.10
CA LYS A 747 27.75 25.68 15.33
C LYS A 747 27.42 25.76 16.82
N THR A 748 26.59 26.75 17.18
CA THR A 748 25.93 26.87 18.47
C THR A 748 25.15 25.59 18.77
N LYS A 749 25.54 24.84 19.81
CA LYS A 749 24.93 23.55 20.16
C LYS A 749 23.53 23.75 20.77
N GLU A 750 22.56 22.95 20.32
CA GLU A 750 21.18 22.97 20.83
C GLU A 750 20.98 21.98 21.98
N VAL A 751 20.07 22.32 22.90
CA VAL A 751 19.66 21.50 24.05
C VAL A 751 18.19 21.11 23.89
N CYS A 752 17.88 19.83 24.12
CA CYS A 752 16.52 19.33 24.09
C CYS A 752 15.81 19.60 25.43
N HIS A 753 14.58 20.08 25.37
CA HIS A 753 13.66 20.27 26.50
C HIS A 753 12.35 19.52 26.27
N LEU A 754 11.61 19.24 27.33
CA LEU A 754 10.21 18.77 27.25
C LEU A 754 9.26 19.97 27.20
N ALA A 755 8.18 19.85 26.42
CA ALA A 755 7.11 20.83 26.37
C ALA A 755 6.44 21.02 27.74
N SER A 756 5.99 22.24 28.04
CA SER A 756 5.43 22.60 29.35
C SER A 756 4.19 21.77 29.69
N GLY A 757 4.20 21.09 30.84
CA GLY A 757 3.05 20.33 31.35
C GLY A 757 2.99 18.86 30.92
N VAL A 758 3.96 18.37 30.14
CA VAL A 758 4.04 16.96 29.74
C VAL A 758 4.68 16.12 30.86
N ARG A 759 4.05 15.00 31.23
CA ARG A 759 4.65 13.94 32.05
C ARG A 759 4.80 12.68 31.22
N LEU A 760 6.04 12.24 30.98
CA LEU A 760 6.31 11.12 30.07
C LEU A 760 5.69 9.79 30.52
N LYS A 761 5.50 9.60 31.84
CA LYS A 761 4.88 8.40 32.43
C LYS A 761 3.41 8.17 32.04
N ASN A 762 2.71 9.19 31.53
CA ASN A 762 1.30 9.11 31.17
C ASN A 762 1.07 8.89 29.66
N LEU A 763 2.13 8.86 28.85
CA LEU A 763 2.02 8.64 27.41
C LEU A 763 1.92 7.14 27.12
N SER A 764 0.86 6.74 26.41
CA SER A 764 0.75 5.37 25.94
C SER A 764 1.80 5.10 24.86
N PRO A 765 2.45 3.93 24.85
CA PRO A 765 3.41 3.60 23.81
C PRO A 765 2.76 3.63 22.41
N PRO A 766 3.53 3.94 21.34
CA PRO A 766 3.03 3.93 19.97
C PRO A 766 2.40 2.57 19.63
N SER A 767 1.43 2.57 18.71
CA SER A 767 0.79 1.34 18.23
C SER A 767 1.73 0.36 17.56
N SER A 768 2.95 0.78 17.19
CA SER A 768 4.01 -0.08 16.66
C SER A 768 4.74 -0.91 17.73
N LEU A 769 4.64 -0.50 19.00
CA LEU A 769 5.26 -1.16 20.16
C LEU A 769 4.24 -1.85 21.08
N LYS A 770 2.94 -1.67 20.82
CA LYS A 770 1.85 -2.44 21.43
C LYS A 770 1.62 -3.69 20.60
#